data_AF-A0A091APZ7-F1
#
_entry.id   AF-A0A091APZ7-F1
#
_cell.length_a   1.000
_cell.length_b   1.000
_cell.length_c   1.000
_cell.angle_alpha   90.00
_cell.angle_beta   90.00
_cell.angle_gamma   90.00
#
_symmetry.space_group_name_H-M   'P 1'
#
loop_
_entity.id
_entity.type
_entity.pdbx_description
1 polymer ?
#
loop_
_entity_poly.entity_id
_entity_poly.type
_entity_poly.pdbx_seq_one_letter_code
_entity_poly.pdbx_strand_id
1 'polypeptide(L)'
;MPPIPEKVVTTSGEVVFTRDDIQTGRTVWQSIGGQQLGSIWGHGGYVAPDWTADWLHREAVDILDRWARADHSAPDYASLGKPEQAALEARLQEMMRANTFDEGSGTITIDADRLAAITNVSAHYQSLFSNDPATKVLREAYAMKDDTVPNAEHRRQMTAFYWWTAWTAVTERPGKDITYTNNWPHDPVVGNTPPPHLLGWTVFSVLFLIAGVALLGWHYAVNHERDEDPKLPLADPLAQVVVTPSMKATAKYFWIVVALFLTQILLGAVTAHYQVEGQEAYGFALSEILPYSLTRTWHTQLAVLWIATAWLGMGLYIGPAISGHEPKYQALGVNVLWVCLIIIVVGSFAGQWFAVMQKLGLEKNFWWGHQGWEYVDLGRFWQWFLFLGLGIWLTLVGRCLVPAIRKGGESKSITTLLFLSTVAIGLFYGAGLLWGEHTHLSMVEYWRWWVVHLWVEGFFEVFATAVIAFLFTKLGLIKVKTATVAVLFATIVFMAGGVLGTLHHLYFTGTPTAVIALGASFSALEVVPLAYVGFEAYHTYKLGHATPWMQRYKWPILFFTAVAFWNLVGAGLFGFLINPPLPLYYMQGLNLTPLHGHTALFGVYGMLGIGLMLFCLRGMKPNAIWPEAPLRTAFWAMNIGLAGMALFTLLPIGILQLNAAIGEGYWFARSAEFMQRPIIDMLVWMRVPGDTIFSIGALSLAWFVLRLWVAPRTAPAKVEGGVETAR
;
A
#
# COMPACT_ATOMS: atom_id res chain seq x y z
N MET A 1 -2.03 0.98 24.81
CA MET A 1 -3.06 0.87 23.75
C MET A 1 -4.41 1.16 24.40
N PRO A 2 -5.46 1.54 23.66
CA PRO A 2 -6.80 1.61 24.22
C PRO A 2 -7.23 0.24 24.77
N PRO A 3 -7.97 0.17 25.90
CA PRO A 3 -8.52 -1.09 26.38
C PRO A 3 -9.74 -1.51 25.54
N ILE A 4 -9.97 -2.82 25.44
CA ILE A 4 -11.26 -3.38 25.04
C ILE A 4 -11.96 -3.77 26.34
N PRO A 5 -13.09 -3.13 26.69
CA PRO A 5 -13.77 -3.41 27.96
C PRO A 5 -14.40 -4.79 27.96
N GLU A 6 -14.54 -5.38 29.16
CA GLU A 6 -15.36 -6.57 29.35
C GLU A 6 -16.85 -6.25 29.16
N LYS A 7 -17.29 -5.08 29.68
CA LYS A 7 -18.65 -4.57 29.53
C LYS A 7 -18.68 -3.05 29.42
N VAL A 8 -19.67 -2.54 28.70
CA VAL A 8 -20.08 -1.14 28.69
C VAL A 8 -21.43 -1.08 29.38
N VAL A 9 -21.54 -0.28 30.44
CA VAL A 9 -22.76 -0.18 31.25
C VAL A 9 -23.21 1.26 31.38
N THR A 10 -24.50 1.46 31.63
CA THR A 10 -25.02 2.76 32.03
C THR A 10 -24.70 3.06 33.49
N THR A 11 -24.89 4.31 33.91
CA THR A 11 -24.87 4.70 35.34
C THR A 11 -25.91 3.96 36.19
N SER A 12 -26.98 3.42 35.59
CA SER A 12 -27.97 2.56 36.25
C SER A 12 -27.59 1.06 36.29
N GLY A 13 -26.48 0.67 35.66
CA GLY A 13 -25.98 -0.70 35.61
C GLY A 13 -26.56 -1.56 34.47
N GLU A 14 -27.27 -0.98 33.51
CA GLU A 14 -27.74 -1.67 32.30
C GLU A 14 -26.55 -1.97 31.38
N VAL A 15 -26.45 -3.20 30.88
CA VAL A 15 -25.38 -3.59 29.94
C VAL A 15 -25.75 -3.16 28.53
N VAL A 16 -24.88 -2.35 27.92
CA VAL A 16 -25.04 -1.80 26.56
C VAL A 16 -24.31 -2.66 25.54
N PHE A 17 -23.03 -2.93 25.78
CA PHE A 17 -22.19 -3.78 24.94
C PHE A 17 -21.32 -4.68 25.81
N THR A 18 -20.99 -5.85 25.29
CA THR A 18 -19.99 -6.76 25.87
C THR A 18 -18.72 -6.80 25.03
N ARG A 19 -17.63 -7.33 25.60
CA ARG A 19 -16.42 -7.65 24.84
C ARG A 19 -16.71 -8.52 23.61
N ASP A 20 -17.59 -9.51 23.76
CA ASP A 20 -17.95 -10.44 22.71
C ASP A 20 -18.70 -9.74 21.58
N ASP A 21 -19.56 -8.76 21.89
CA ASP A 21 -20.21 -7.93 20.88
C ASP A 21 -19.16 -7.14 20.07
N ILE A 22 -18.19 -6.51 20.72
CA ILE A 22 -17.12 -5.73 20.06
C ILE A 22 -16.26 -6.64 19.18
N GLN A 23 -15.85 -7.82 19.68
CA GLN A 23 -14.99 -8.75 18.94
C GLN A 23 -15.72 -9.43 17.78
N THR A 24 -16.98 -9.82 17.99
CA THR A 24 -17.82 -10.39 16.92
C THR A 24 -18.13 -9.33 15.88
N GLY A 25 -18.45 -8.10 16.31
CA GLY A 25 -18.68 -6.96 15.43
C GLY A 25 -17.49 -6.65 14.52
N ARG A 26 -16.27 -6.73 15.04
CA ARG A 26 -15.06 -6.63 14.23
C ARG A 26 -14.96 -7.77 13.21
N THR A 27 -15.28 -9.00 13.60
CA THR A 27 -15.24 -10.17 12.70
C THR A 27 -16.27 -10.03 11.58
N VAL A 28 -17.46 -9.51 11.88
CA VAL A 28 -18.48 -9.15 10.89
C VAL A 28 -17.95 -8.09 9.93
N TRP A 29 -17.38 -7.00 10.44
CA TRP A 29 -16.77 -5.95 9.62
C TRP A 29 -15.66 -6.50 8.69
N GLN A 30 -14.80 -7.40 9.18
CA GLN A 30 -13.78 -8.06 8.36
C GLN A 30 -14.39 -8.91 7.24
N SER A 31 -15.50 -9.61 7.52
CA SER A 31 -16.14 -10.53 6.57
C SER A 31 -16.75 -9.84 5.35
N ILE A 32 -17.10 -8.56 5.46
CA ILE A 32 -17.66 -7.75 4.35
C ILE A 32 -16.59 -7.00 3.55
N GLY A 33 -15.31 -7.23 3.87
CA GLY A 33 -14.15 -6.59 3.23
C GLY A 33 -13.33 -5.71 4.18
N GLY A 34 -13.81 -5.43 5.39
CA GLY A 34 -13.09 -4.61 6.39
C GLY A 34 -12.67 -3.25 5.84
N GLN A 35 -11.35 -3.02 5.82
CA GLN A 35 -10.71 -1.81 5.28
C GLN A 35 -10.95 -1.60 3.78
N GLN A 36 -11.55 -2.55 3.06
CA GLN A 36 -11.79 -2.40 1.62
C GLN A 36 -13.07 -1.61 1.32
N LEU A 37 -14.02 -1.55 2.25
CA LEU A 37 -15.29 -0.84 2.05
C LEU A 37 -15.19 0.64 2.42
N GLY A 38 -14.76 0.92 3.65
CA GLY A 38 -14.49 2.25 4.19
C GLY A 38 -13.22 2.22 5.01
N SER A 39 -13.05 3.15 5.95
CA SER A 39 -11.86 3.18 6.83
C SER A 39 -12.20 3.10 8.32
N ILE A 40 -11.25 2.60 9.09
CA ILE A 40 -11.22 2.68 10.56
C ILE A 40 -9.89 3.32 10.94
N TRP A 41 -9.93 4.34 11.79
CA TRP A 41 -8.74 5.12 12.14
C TRP A 41 -7.99 5.66 10.91
N GLY A 42 -8.72 5.99 9.85
CA GLY A 42 -8.19 6.56 8.61
C GLY A 42 -7.50 5.56 7.66
N HIS A 43 -7.38 4.28 8.04
CA HIS A 43 -6.87 3.23 7.16
C HIS A 43 -8.02 2.47 6.47
N GLY A 44 -7.98 2.42 5.14
CA GLY A 44 -8.95 1.68 4.32
C GLY A 44 -9.42 2.42 3.06
N GLY A 45 -10.62 2.07 2.60
CA GLY A 45 -11.28 2.60 1.42
C GLY A 45 -11.70 4.06 1.59
N TYR A 46 -11.89 4.75 0.47
CA TYR A 46 -12.10 6.22 0.43
C TYR A 46 -13.46 6.66 -0.12
N VAL A 47 -14.31 5.71 -0.52
CA VAL A 47 -15.65 5.98 -1.07
C VAL A 47 -16.67 6.05 0.06
N ALA A 48 -16.81 4.95 0.81
CA ALA A 48 -17.51 4.98 2.08
C ALA A 48 -16.73 5.83 3.12
N PRO A 49 -17.38 6.32 4.18
CA PRO A 49 -16.74 7.19 5.15
C PRO A 49 -15.71 6.44 6.00
N ASP A 50 -15.02 7.20 6.85
CA ASP A 50 -14.35 6.58 7.99
C ASP A 50 -15.38 6.30 9.08
N TRP A 51 -15.58 5.04 9.43
CA TRP A 51 -16.63 4.65 10.37
C TRP A 51 -16.36 5.14 11.79
N THR A 52 -15.09 5.34 12.16
CA THR A 52 -14.73 5.94 13.45
C THR A 52 -15.16 7.40 13.51
N ALA A 53 -14.83 8.18 12.47
CA ALA A 53 -15.16 9.60 12.42
C ALA A 53 -16.65 9.87 12.21
N ASP A 54 -17.31 9.12 11.33
CA ASP A 54 -18.74 9.26 11.05
C ASP A 54 -19.58 8.87 12.28
N TRP A 55 -19.23 7.78 12.97
CA TRP A 55 -19.89 7.41 14.23
C TRP A 55 -19.71 8.51 15.27
N LEU A 56 -18.47 8.95 15.50
CA LEU A 56 -18.13 9.95 16.51
C LEU A 56 -18.94 11.24 16.33
N HIS A 57 -19.00 11.74 15.09
CA HIS A 57 -19.72 12.96 14.79
C HIS A 57 -21.23 12.81 14.96
N ARG A 58 -21.82 11.70 14.46
CA ARG A 58 -23.26 11.43 14.61
C ARG A 58 -23.67 11.30 16.08
N GLU A 59 -22.85 10.62 16.89
CA GLU A 59 -23.08 10.47 18.33
C GLU A 59 -23.07 11.84 19.02
N ALA A 60 -22.09 12.68 18.70
CA ALA A 60 -21.96 14.04 19.25
C ALA A 60 -23.16 14.93 18.89
N VAL A 61 -23.54 14.98 17.62
CA VAL A 61 -24.66 15.82 17.14
C VAL A 61 -25.99 15.34 17.73
N ASP A 62 -26.22 14.03 17.86
CA ASP A 62 -27.46 13.52 18.47
C ASP A 62 -27.61 13.95 19.94
N ILE A 63 -26.50 13.95 20.70
CA ILE A 63 -26.48 14.44 22.09
C ILE A 63 -26.78 15.95 22.12
N LEU A 64 -26.10 16.73 21.28
CA LEU A 64 -26.29 18.19 21.21
C LEU A 64 -27.72 18.56 20.81
N ASP A 65 -28.30 17.88 19.83
CA ASP A 65 -29.67 18.09 19.39
C ASP A 65 -30.68 17.78 20.50
N ARG A 66 -30.42 16.74 21.32
CA ARG A 66 -31.27 16.43 22.49
C ARG A 66 -31.19 17.52 23.53
N TRP A 67 -30.00 18.00 23.86
CA TRP A 67 -29.83 19.10 24.81
C TRP A 67 -30.40 20.41 24.29
N ALA A 68 -30.27 20.71 23.00
CA ALA A 68 -30.89 21.88 22.38
C ALA A 68 -32.42 21.87 22.53
N ARG A 69 -33.05 20.71 22.30
CA ARG A 69 -34.49 20.52 22.51
C ARG A 69 -34.89 20.62 23.98
N ALA A 70 -34.12 20.01 24.87
CA ALA A 70 -34.44 19.94 26.30
C ALA A 70 -34.20 21.28 27.03
N ASP A 71 -33.05 21.90 26.80
CA ASP A 71 -32.56 23.04 27.59
C ASP A 71 -32.97 24.38 26.96
N HIS A 72 -33.17 24.43 25.64
CA HIS A 72 -33.44 25.67 24.89
C HIS A 72 -34.75 25.66 24.09
N SER A 73 -35.50 24.54 24.07
CA SER A 73 -36.70 24.38 23.23
C SER A 73 -36.47 24.67 21.74
N ALA A 74 -35.21 24.54 21.28
CA ALA A 74 -34.82 24.71 19.90
C ALA A 74 -35.04 23.39 19.12
N PRO A 75 -35.33 23.42 17.81
CA PRO A 75 -35.53 22.19 17.03
C PRO A 75 -34.29 21.29 16.99
N ASP A 76 -33.11 21.90 16.89
CA ASP A 76 -31.81 21.23 16.79
C ASP A 76 -30.67 22.15 17.28
N TYR A 77 -29.47 21.58 17.43
CA TYR A 77 -28.26 22.29 17.82
C TYR A 77 -27.87 23.39 16.83
N ALA A 78 -28.02 23.14 15.54
CA ALA A 78 -27.64 24.06 14.47
C ALA A 78 -28.44 25.37 14.48
N SER A 79 -29.67 25.35 15.01
CA SER A 79 -30.57 26.50 15.12
C SER A 79 -30.27 27.45 16.29
N LEU A 80 -29.41 27.03 17.23
CA LEU A 80 -29.03 27.84 18.39
C LEU A 80 -28.10 29.00 18.04
N GLY A 81 -28.05 30.01 18.91
CA GLY A 81 -27.04 31.06 18.85
C GLY A 81 -25.65 30.53 19.21
N LYS A 82 -24.59 31.19 18.73
CA LYS A 82 -23.20 30.78 19.01
C LYS A 82 -22.86 30.64 20.49
N PRO A 83 -23.33 31.52 21.41
CA PRO A 83 -23.07 31.36 22.84
C PRO A 83 -23.69 30.08 23.41
N GLU A 84 -24.93 29.77 23.05
CA GLU A 84 -25.63 28.56 23.48
C GLU A 84 -24.97 27.31 22.89
N GLN A 85 -24.59 27.37 21.61
CA GLN A 85 -23.83 26.31 20.94
C GLN A 85 -22.53 26.00 21.68
N ALA A 86 -21.72 27.02 21.97
CA ALA A 86 -20.45 26.85 22.68
C ALA A 86 -20.63 26.29 24.09
N ALA A 87 -21.71 26.65 24.79
CA ALA A 87 -22.01 26.11 26.12
C ALA A 87 -22.34 24.60 26.05
N LEU A 88 -23.14 24.18 25.07
CA LEU A 88 -23.47 22.77 24.86
C LEU A 88 -22.26 21.97 24.37
N GLU A 89 -21.43 22.51 23.49
CA GLU A 89 -20.17 21.88 23.06
C GLU A 89 -19.20 21.66 24.22
N ALA A 90 -19.03 22.65 25.10
CA ALA A 90 -18.17 22.49 26.28
C ALA A 90 -18.65 21.35 27.19
N ARG A 91 -19.97 21.28 27.44
CA ARG A 91 -20.59 20.17 28.19
C ARG A 91 -20.42 18.82 27.50
N LEU A 92 -20.54 18.78 26.18
CA LEU A 92 -20.34 17.57 25.37
C LEU A 92 -18.91 17.07 25.49
N GLN A 93 -17.94 17.99 25.40
CA GLN A 93 -16.51 17.67 25.51
C GLN A 93 -16.18 17.09 26.88
N GLU A 94 -16.69 17.66 27.97
CA GLU A 94 -16.53 17.09 29.31
C GLU A 94 -17.07 15.65 29.40
N MET A 95 -18.23 15.38 28.81
CA MET A 95 -18.84 14.04 28.81
C MET A 95 -18.07 13.04 27.93
N MET A 96 -17.76 13.39 26.68
CA MET A 96 -17.21 12.44 25.70
C MET A 96 -15.73 12.16 25.92
N ARG A 97 -14.97 13.16 26.39
CA ARG A 97 -13.52 13.06 26.56
C ARG A 97 -13.12 12.39 27.87
N ALA A 98 -13.97 12.45 28.89
CA ALA A 98 -13.73 11.80 30.17
C ALA A 98 -13.50 10.28 30.01
N ASN A 99 -12.47 9.77 30.69
CA ASN A 99 -12.18 8.34 30.71
C ASN A 99 -12.89 7.66 31.87
N THR A 100 -13.97 6.96 31.54
CA THR A 100 -14.82 6.22 32.50
C THR A 100 -14.49 4.72 32.54
N PHE A 101 -13.35 4.30 31.97
CA PHE A 101 -12.88 2.92 32.04
C PHE A 101 -12.27 2.64 33.41
N ASP A 102 -12.84 1.67 34.13
CA ASP A 102 -12.28 1.14 35.37
C ASP A 102 -11.41 -0.10 35.08
N GLU A 103 -10.11 -0.01 35.35
CA GLU A 103 -9.17 -1.12 35.13
C GLU A 103 -9.46 -2.35 36.01
N GLY A 104 -10.02 -2.15 37.20
CA GLY A 104 -10.28 -3.23 38.16
C GLY A 104 -11.42 -4.16 37.72
N SER A 105 -12.52 -3.59 37.23
CA SER A 105 -13.69 -4.32 36.72
C SER A 105 -13.70 -4.52 35.21
N GLY A 106 -12.82 -3.82 34.47
CA GLY A 106 -12.81 -3.83 33.00
C GLY A 106 -14.05 -3.18 32.38
N THR A 107 -14.70 -2.26 33.09
CA THR A 107 -16.01 -1.70 32.70
C THR A 107 -15.89 -0.25 32.26
N ILE A 108 -16.56 0.12 31.17
CA ILE A 108 -16.80 1.53 30.81
C ILE A 108 -18.20 1.92 31.28
N THR A 109 -18.31 3.03 32.01
CA THR A 109 -19.61 3.57 32.42
C THR A 109 -20.00 4.75 31.51
N ILE A 110 -21.23 4.75 30.99
CA ILE A 110 -21.77 5.83 30.16
C ILE A 110 -23.06 6.41 30.73
N ASP A 111 -23.33 7.68 30.42
CA ASP A 111 -24.57 8.35 30.83
C ASP A 111 -25.77 7.96 29.95
N ALA A 112 -26.97 8.21 30.47
CA ALA A 112 -28.23 7.91 29.78
C ALA A 112 -28.38 8.66 28.45
N ASP A 113 -27.95 9.92 28.39
CA ASP A 113 -27.96 10.73 27.15
C ASP A 113 -27.09 10.09 26.07
N ARG A 114 -25.90 9.63 26.45
CA ARG A 114 -24.97 8.94 25.55
C ARG A 114 -25.52 7.60 25.08
N LEU A 115 -26.18 6.82 25.95
CA LEU A 115 -26.88 5.60 25.54
C LEU A 115 -27.98 5.87 24.50
N ALA A 116 -28.77 6.93 24.70
CA ALA A 116 -29.83 7.28 23.77
C ALA A 116 -29.27 7.64 22.37
N ALA A 117 -28.13 8.35 22.34
CA ALA A 117 -27.40 8.63 21.10
C ALA A 117 -26.82 7.37 20.45
N ILE A 118 -26.15 6.51 21.22
CA ILE A 118 -25.64 5.21 20.73
C ILE A 118 -26.77 4.39 20.11
N THR A 119 -27.95 4.38 20.72
CA THR A 119 -29.12 3.64 20.21
C THR A 119 -29.58 4.20 18.86
N ASN A 120 -29.67 5.53 18.71
CA ASN A 120 -30.07 6.16 17.46
C ASN A 120 -29.04 5.93 16.34
N VAL A 121 -27.76 6.14 16.64
CA VAL A 121 -26.67 5.90 15.69
C VAL A 121 -26.57 4.42 15.31
N SER A 122 -26.77 3.50 16.25
CA SER A 122 -26.84 2.06 15.97
C SER A 122 -27.97 1.72 14.98
N ALA A 123 -29.14 2.35 15.12
CA ALA A 123 -30.25 2.13 14.20
C ALA A 123 -29.92 2.60 12.77
N HIS A 124 -29.23 3.73 12.63
CA HIS A 124 -28.73 4.21 11.33
C HIS A 124 -27.84 3.16 10.65
N TYR A 125 -26.83 2.62 11.35
CA TYR A 125 -25.92 1.62 10.78
C TYR A 125 -26.61 0.28 10.53
N GLN A 126 -27.53 -0.15 11.39
CA GLN A 126 -28.31 -1.37 11.14
C GLN A 126 -29.19 -1.24 9.90
N SER A 127 -29.74 -0.06 9.63
CA SER A 127 -30.45 0.25 8.38
C SER A 127 -29.48 0.26 7.19
N LEU A 128 -28.38 1.01 7.29
CA LEU A 128 -27.39 1.19 6.23
C LEU A 128 -26.81 -0.14 5.72
N PHE A 129 -26.49 -1.07 6.61
CA PHE A 129 -25.91 -2.38 6.26
C PHE A 129 -26.94 -3.47 5.92
N SER A 130 -28.22 -3.11 5.85
CA SER A 130 -29.33 -4.01 5.49
C SER A 130 -29.87 -3.71 4.07
N ASN A 131 -31.13 -4.08 3.82
CA ASN A 131 -31.90 -3.76 2.60
C ASN A 131 -32.95 -2.66 2.81
N ASP A 132 -32.85 -1.88 3.88
CA ASP A 132 -33.82 -0.82 4.17
C ASP A 132 -33.88 0.22 3.04
N PRO A 133 -35.05 0.45 2.40
CA PRO A 133 -35.19 1.44 1.34
C PRO A 133 -34.80 2.86 1.74
N ALA A 134 -34.92 3.21 3.03
CA ALA A 134 -34.59 4.56 3.53
C ALA A 134 -33.11 4.92 3.36
N THR A 135 -32.22 3.93 3.35
CA THR A 135 -30.76 4.11 3.24
C THR A 135 -30.21 3.71 1.87
N LYS A 136 -31.07 3.42 0.87
CA LYS A 136 -30.65 2.98 -0.46
C LYS A 136 -29.76 3.99 -1.17
N VAL A 137 -30.17 5.26 -1.23
CA VAL A 137 -29.40 6.33 -1.87
C VAL A 137 -28.01 6.48 -1.21
N LEU A 138 -27.95 6.29 0.11
CA LEU A 138 -26.69 6.37 0.85
C LEU A 138 -25.78 5.17 0.55
N ARG A 139 -26.33 3.95 0.42
CA ARG A 139 -25.56 2.77 -0.01
C ARG A 139 -25.00 2.95 -1.42
N GLU A 140 -25.77 3.50 -2.35
CA GLU A 140 -25.30 3.83 -3.70
C GLU A 140 -24.14 4.83 -3.64
N ALA A 141 -24.29 5.92 -2.88
CA ALA A 141 -23.23 6.93 -2.70
C ALA A 141 -21.95 6.37 -2.06
N TYR A 142 -22.06 5.33 -1.23
CA TYR A 142 -20.94 4.65 -0.59
C TYR A 142 -20.42 3.43 -1.38
N ALA A 143 -20.97 3.16 -2.57
CA ALA A 143 -20.69 1.96 -3.36
C ALA A 143 -20.85 0.64 -2.56
N MET A 144 -21.78 0.63 -1.62
CA MET A 144 -22.11 -0.55 -0.81
C MET A 144 -23.11 -1.42 -1.56
N LYS A 145 -22.92 -2.74 -1.53
CA LYS A 145 -23.98 -3.64 -1.99
C LYS A 145 -25.19 -3.56 -1.05
N ASP A 146 -26.36 -3.82 -1.60
CA ASP A 146 -27.53 -4.13 -0.80
C ASP A 146 -27.29 -5.43 0.00
N ASP A 147 -27.89 -5.51 1.18
CA ASP A 147 -27.76 -6.63 2.13
C ASP A 147 -26.30 -6.95 2.46
N THR A 148 -25.50 -5.91 2.71
CA THR A 148 -24.07 -6.06 3.03
C THR A 148 -23.86 -7.02 4.21
N VAL A 149 -24.68 -6.91 5.26
CA VAL A 149 -24.72 -7.85 6.39
C VAL A 149 -26.15 -8.34 6.59
N PRO A 150 -26.53 -9.53 6.07
CA PRO A 150 -27.92 -10.01 6.12
C PRO A 150 -28.47 -10.27 7.52
N ASN A 151 -27.61 -10.74 8.44
CA ASN A 151 -28.02 -11.08 9.81
C ASN A 151 -28.13 -9.80 10.68
N ALA A 152 -29.31 -9.58 11.29
CA ALA A 152 -29.58 -8.42 12.14
C ALA A 152 -28.72 -8.38 13.43
N GLU A 153 -28.47 -9.54 14.03
CA GLU A 153 -27.61 -9.65 15.22
C GLU A 153 -26.18 -9.22 14.89
N HIS A 154 -25.65 -9.68 13.75
CA HIS A 154 -24.33 -9.29 13.29
C HIS A 154 -24.25 -7.78 13.01
N ARG A 155 -25.32 -7.18 12.48
CA ARG A 155 -25.40 -5.72 12.32
C ARG A 155 -25.33 -5.01 13.66
N ARG A 156 -26.06 -5.47 14.69
CA ARG A 156 -26.00 -4.91 16.05
C ARG A 156 -24.60 -5.05 16.66
N GLN A 157 -23.96 -6.21 16.51
CA GLN A 157 -22.61 -6.42 17.06
C GLN A 157 -21.57 -5.52 16.35
N MET A 158 -21.71 -5.33 15.04
CA MET A 158 -20.85 -4.43 14.27
C MET A 158 -20.93 -2.98 14.77
N THR A 159 -22.08 -2.50 15.23
CA THR A 159 -22.19 -1.15 15.82
C THR A 159 -21.43 -1.04 17.13
N ALA A 160 -21.34 -2.11 17.93
CA ALA A 160 -20.49 -2.13 19.13
C ALA A 160 -19.00 -1.92 18.79
N PHE A 161 -18.54 -2.50 17.67
CA PHE A 161 -17.16 -2.31 17.20
C PHE A 161 -16.91 -0.87 16.74
N TYR A 162 -17.79 -0.28 15.92
CA TYR A 162 -17.64 1.11 15.47
C TYR A 162 -17.73 2.10 16.64
N TRP A 163 -18.64 1.86 17.58
CA TRP A 163 -18.69 2.64 18.82
C TRP A 163 -17.38 2.57 19.59
N TRP A 164 -16.80 1.36 19.75
CA TRP A 164 -15.52 1.22 20.44
C TRP A 164 -14.41 2.00 19.73
N THR A 165 -14.31 1.94 18.40
CA THR A 165 -13.29 2.71 17.68
C THR A 165 -13.50 4.21 17.84
N ALA A 166 -14.73 4.72 17.84
CA ALA A 166 -15.08 6.12 18.11
C ALA A 166 -14.77 6.53 19.56
N TRP A 167 -15.11 5.69 20.54
CA TRP A 167 -14.78 5.91 21.95
C TRP A 167 -13.26 6.08 22.14
N THR A 168 -12.45 5.21 21.54
CA THR A 168 -10.99 5.35 21.63
C THR A 168 -10.47 6.65 20.99
N ALA A 169 -11.19 7.19 20.01
CA ALA A 169 -10.78 8.38 19.27
C ALA A 169 -11.04 9.69 20.02
N VAL A 170 -12.00 9.70 20.95
CA VAL A 170 -12.41 10.88 21.72
C VAL A 170 -12.03 10.82 23.21
N THR A 171 -11.87 9.62 23.78
CA THR A 171 -11.58 9.48 25.21
C THR A 171 -10.10 9.69 25.53
N GLU A 172 -9.84 10.53 26.53
CA GLU A 172 -8.51 10.88 27.01
C GLU A 172 -7.79 9.70 27.67
N ARG A 173 -6.47 9.67 27.52
CA ARG A 173 -5.63 8.68 28.20
C ARG A 173 -5.57 8.99 29.69
N PRO A 174 -5.46 7.98 30.56
CA PRO A 174 -5.28 8.21 32.00
C PRO A 174 -4.12 9.19 32.28
N GLY A 175 -4.44 10.29 32.95
CA GLY A 175 -3.49 11.34 33.33
C GLY A 175 -2.90 12.17 32.18
N LYS A 176 -3.56 12.25 31.02
CA LYS A 176 -3.10 13.07 29.87
C LYS A 176 -4.25 13.76 29.15
N ASP A 177 -3.99 14.97 28.67
CA ASP A 177 -4.94 15.78 27.89
C ASP A 177 -4.95 15.42 26.39
N ILE A 178 -4.78 14.13 26.07
CA ILE A 178 -4.81 13.60 24.70
C ILE A 178 -5.55 12.27 24.65
N THR A 179 -6.26 12.01 23.55
CA THR A 179 -7.03 10.76 23.36
C THR A 179 -6.12 9.56 23.06
N TYR A 180 -6.67 8.35 23.05
CA TYR A 180 -5.90 7.16 22.68
C TYR A 180 -5.31 7.26 21.26
N THR A 181 -5.93 7.99 20.35
CA THR A 181 -5.48 8.21 18.96
C THR A 181 -4.75 9.54 18.77
N ASN A 182 -4.26 10.17 19.85
CA ASN A 182 -3.60 11.49 19.81
C ASN A 182 -4.51 12.60 19.23
N ASN A 183 -5.77 12.63 19.68
CA ASN A 183 -6.86 13.53 19.29
C ASN A 183 -7.32 13.38 17.83
N TRP A 184 -6.93 12.34 17.12
CA TRP A 184 -7.47 12.06 15.79
C TRP A 184 -8.81 11.34 15.90
N PRO A 185 -9.83 11.62 15.04
CA PRO A 185 -9.81 12.50 13.87
C PRO A 185 -10.11 13.96 14.23
N HIS A 186 -9.80 14.89 13.32
CA HIS A 186 -10.17 16.30 13.48
C HIS A 186 -11.69 16.45 13.54
N ASP A 187 -12.20 16.86 14.70
CA ASP A 187 -13.60 17.23 14.93
C ASP A 187 -13.65 18.20 16.11
N PRO A 188 -13.76 19.52 15.84
CA PRO A 188 -13.81 20.54 16.89
C PRO A 188 -14.99 20.40 17.85
N VAL A 189 -16.12 19.82 17.42
CA VAL A 189 -17.34 19.68 18.23
C VAL A 189 -17.05 18.84 19.48
N VAL A 190 -16.29 17.75 19.30
CA VAL A 190 -15.86 16.85 20.39
C VAL A 190 -14.50 17.24 21.00
N GLY A 191 -13.98 18.42 20.66
CA GLY A 191 -12.71 18.94 21.16
C GLY A 191 -11.47 18.25 20.57
N ASN A 192 -11.62 17.47 19.50
CA ASN A 192 -10.49 16.85 18.83
C ASN A 192 -9.78 17.86 17.92
N THR A 193 -8.72 18.43 18.47
CA THR A 193 -7.80 19.35 17.79
C THR A 193 -6.36 18.85 17.87
N PRO A 194 -5.48 19.23 16.92
CA PRO A 194 -4.10 18.75 16.90
C PRO A 194 -3.36 19.15 18.19
N PRO A 195 -2.85 18.19 18.97
CA PRO A 195 -2.11 18.53 20.19
C PRO A 195 -0.77 19.21 19.86
N PRO A 196 -0.23 20.06 20.75
CA PRO A 196 0.95 20.89 20.45
C PRO A 196 2.19 20.11 19.98
N HIS A 197 2.35 18.87 20.45
CA HIS A 197 3.49 18.03 20.09
C HIS A 197 3.49 17.65 18.59
N LEU A 198 2.35 17.63 17.89
CA LEU A 198 2.31 17.34 16.44
C LEU A 198 3.03 18.43 15.64
N LEU A 199 2.84 19.70 16.02
CA LEU A 199 3.56 20.82 15.39
C LEU A 199 5.06 20.73 15.69
N GLY A 200 5.43 20.45 16.95
CA GLY A 200 6.82 20.30 17.35
C GLY A 200 7.57 19.23 16.53
N TRP A 201 7.00 18.03 16.42
CA TRP A 201 7.59 16.93 15.63
C TRP A 201 7.53 17.17 14.13
N THR A 202 6.53 17.90 13.64
CA THR A 202 6.49 18.35 12.23
C THR A 202 7.68 19.25 11.92
N VAL A 203 7.90 20.32 12.69
CA VAL A 203 9.03 21.24 12.48
C VAL A 203 10.37 20.52 12.63
N PHE A 204 10.49 19.66 13.65
CA PHE A 204 11.70 18.86 13.84
C PHE A 204 12.00 17.94 12.65
N SER A 205 10.99 17.22 12.15
CA SER A 205 11.15 16.30 11.00
C SER A 205 11.63 17.03 9.74
N VAL A 206 11.10 18.22 9.46
CA VAL A 206 11.52 19.05 8.31
C VAL A 206 12.96 19.54 8.47
N LEU A 207 13.32 20.03 9.66
CA LEU A 207 14.70 20.43 9.96
C LEU A 207 15.67 19.25 9.81
N PHE A 208 15.26 18.08 10.29
CA PHE A 208 16.05 16.86 10.22
C PHE A 208 16.22 16.36 8.78
N LEU A 209 15.18 16.45 7.94
CA LEU A 209 15.25 16.23 6.50
C LEU A 209 16.27 17.17 5.84
N ILE A 210 16.16 18.48 6.07
CA ILE A 210 17.06 19.47 5.45
C ILE A 210 18.52 19.21 5.86
N ALA A 211 18.76 18.92 7.14
CA ALA A 211 20.07 18.56 7.64
C ALA A 211 20.59 17.26 6.99
N GLY A 212 19.75 16.23 6.86
CA GLY A 212 20.09 14.99 6.19
C GLY A 212 20.46 15.19 4.72
N VAL A 213 19.66 15.96 3.97
CA VAL A 213 19.94 16.32 2.57
C VAL A 213 21.27 17.07 2.46
N ALA A 214 21.53 18.05 3.33
CA ALA A 214 22.78 18.81 3.31
C ALA A 214 24.00 17.93 3.65
N LEU A 215 23.89 17.06 4.65
CA LEU A 215 24.96 16.13 5.05
C LEU A 215 25.26 15.11 3.96
N LEU A 216 24.23 14.53 3.34
CA LEU A 216 24.39 13.62 2.22
C LEU A 216 25.03 14.31 1.01
N GLY A 217 24.64 15.56 0.74
CA GLY A 217 25.23 16.38 -0.32
C GLY A 217 26.69 16.71 -0.07
N TRP A 218 27.04 17.06 1.16
CA TRP A 218 28.42 17.29 1.57
C TRP A 218 29.27 16.02 1.42
N HIS A 219 28.75 14.88 1.92
CA HIS A 219 29.39 13.58 1.76
C HIS A 219 29.61 13.23 0.28
N TYR A 220 28.57 13.42 -0.54
CA TYR A 220 28.65 13.20 -1.98
C TYR A 220 29.72 14.09 -2.62
N ALA A 221 29.74 15.40 -2.31
CA ALA A 221 30.70 16.35 -2.89
C ALA A 221 32.17 16.04 -2.54
N VAL A 222 32.45 15.56 -1.32
CA VAL A 222 33.80 15.23 -0.86
C VAL A 222 34.27 13.87 -1.40
N ASN A 223 33.36 12.88 -1.45
CA ASN A 223 33.71 11.50 -1.78
C ASN A 223 33.42 11.09 -3.22
N HIS A 224 32.83 11.97 -4.04
CA HIS A 224 32.73 11.75 -5.49
C HIS A 224 34.11 11.87 -6.14
N GLU A 225 34.95 10.86 -5.95
CA GLU A 225 36.10 10.66 -6.81
C GLU A 225 35.59 10.38 -8.23
N ARG A 226 36.10 11.15 -9.21
CA ARG A 226 35.98 10.82 -10.63
C ARG A 226 36.90 9.64 -10.91
N ASP A 227 36.45 8.45 -10.52
CA ASP A 227 37.07 7.18 -10.87
C ASP A 227 37.31 7.16 -12.40
N GLU A 228 38.48 6.70 -12.86
CA GLU A 228 38.72 6.52 -14.30
C GLU A 228 37.62 5.67 -14.91
N ASP A 229 37.05 6.12 -16.04
CA ASP A 229 35.99 5.45 -16.76
C ASP A 229 36.38 3.98 -17.00
N PRO A 230 35.51 3.01 -16.64
CA PRO A 230 35.83 1.60 -16.84
C PRO A 230 36.08 1.32 -18.33
N LYS A 231 37.05 0.45 -18.64
CA LYS A 231 37.25 -0.04 -20.01
C LYS A 231 36.00 -0.83 -20.42
N LEU A 232 35.17 -0.21 -21.25
CA LEU A 232 33.90 -0.79 -21.67
C LEU A 232 34.15 -1.99 -22.61
N PRO A 233 33.43 -3.11 -22.43
CA PRO A 233 33.62 -4.28 -23.28
C PRO A 233 33.10 -4.01 -24.70
N LEU A 234 33.82 -4.54 -25.69
CA LEU A 234 33.51 -4.37 -27.11
C LEU A 234 32.25 -5.14 -27.57
N ALA A 235 31.90 -6.20 -26.85
CA ALA A 235 30.74 -7.05 -27.11
C ALA A 235 29.90 -7.26 -25.83
N ASP A 236 28.62 -7.60 -26.00
CA ASP A 236 27.64 -7.84 -24.93
C ASP A 236 28.04 -9.08 -24.09
N PRO A 237 28.49 -8.90 -22.83
CA PRO A 237 28.96 -10.01 -22.00
C PRO A 237 27.83 -11.01 -21.65
N LEU A 238 26.58 -10.56 -21.63
CA LEU A 238 25.44 -11.41 -21.29
C LEU A 238 24.92 -12.21 -22.49
N ALA A 239 25.26 -11.81 -23.72
CA ALA A 239 24.94 -12.60 -24.91
C ALA A 239 25.64 -13.96 -24.94
N GLN A 240 26.73 -14.12 -24.16
CA GLN A 240 27.50 -15.37 -24.05
C GLN A 240 26.99 -16.31 -22.95
N VAL A 241 26.03 -15.89 -22.13
CA VAL A 241 25.48 -16.71 -21.03
C VAL A 241 24.61 -17.84 -21.61
N VAL A 242 24.93 -19.08 -21.24
CA VAL A 242 24.14 -20.26 -21.63
C VAL A 242 22.84 -20.29 -20.83
N VAL A 243 21.71 -20.11 -21.52
CA VAL A 243 20.39 -20.13 -20.88
C VAL A 243 20.04 -21.54 -20.41
N THR A 244 19.96 -21.74 -19.09
CA THR A 244 19.68 -23.03 -18.46
C THR A 244 18.19 -23.42 -18.49
N PRO A 245 17.82 -24.68 -18.20
CA PRO A 245 16.41 -25.09 -18.13
C PRO A 245 15.57 -24.31 -17.11
N SER A 246 16.08 -24.03 -15.91
CA SER A 246 15.37 -23.22 -14.91
C SER A 246 15.17 -21.76 -15.36
N MET A 247 16.18 -21.16 -16.02
CA MET A 247 16.05 -19.83 -16.62
C MET A 247 14.95 -19.79 -17.68
N LYS A 248 14.82 -20.83 -18.52
CA LYS A 248 13.71 -20.91 -19.49
C LYS A 248 12.35 -21.06 -18.81
N ALA A 249 12.29 -21.76 -17.68
CA ALA A 249 11.05 -21.96 -16.94
C ALA A 249 10.49 -20.66 -16.34
N THR A 250 11.33 -19.66 -16.04
CA THR A 250 10.87 -18.35 -15.55
C THR A 250 10.05 -17.57 -16.57
N ALA A 251 10.11 -17.91 -17.87
CA ALA A 251 9.24 -17.34 -18.88
C ALA A 251 7.74 -17.40 -18.48
N LYS A 252 7.30 -18.49 -17.85
CA LYS A 252 5.91 -18.66 -17.41
C LYS A 252 5.52 -17.70 -16.29
N TYR A 253 6.47 -17.25 -15.47
CA TYR A 253 6.22 -16.25 -14.44
C TYR A 253 5.94 -14.90 -15.07
N PHE A 254 6.70 -14.50 -16.08
CA PHE A 254 6.48 -13.23 -16.77
C PHE A 254 5.16 -13.17 -17.55
N TRP A 255 4.69 -14.31 -18.07
CA TRP A 255 3.33 -14.42 -18.61
C TRP A 255 2.26 -14.19 -17.54
N ILE A 256 2.42 -14.80 -16.36
CA ILE A 256 1.51 -14.56 -15.23
C ILE A 256 1.58 -13.10 -14.78
N VAL A 257 2.77 -12.50 -14.70
CA VAL A 257 2.94 -11.08 -14.36
C VAL A 257 2.10 -10.20 -15.26
N VAL A 258 2.18 -10.39 -16.59
CA VAL A 258 1.37 -9.63 -17.55
C VAL A 258 -0.12 -9.88 -17.34
N ALA A 259 -0.54 -11.12 -17.14
CA ALA A 259 -1.94 -11.45 -16.92
C ALA A 259 -2.50 -10.81 -15.65
N LEU A 260 -1.78 -10.94 -14.53
CA LEU A 260 -2.16 -10.34 -13.24
C LEU A 260 -2.16 -8.82 -13.31
N PHE A 261 -1.20 -8.21 -14.00
CA PHE A 261 -1.15 -6.76 -14.21
C PHE A 261 -2.36 -6.24 -15.01
N LEU A 262 -2.73 -6.91 -16.10
CA LEU A 262 -3.93 -6.54 -16.87
C LEU A 262 -5.22 -6.71 -16.04
N THR A 263 -5.34 -7.81 -15.30
CA THR A 263 -6.48 -8.04 -14.40
C THR A 263 -6.54 -6.97 -13.31
N GLN A 264 -5.39 -6.57 -12.73
CA GLN A 264 -5.31 -5.51 -11.73
C GLN A 264 -5.82 -4.17 -12.29
N ILE A 265 -5.42 -3.80 -13.52
CA ILE A 265 -5.89 -2.57 -14.17
C ILE A 265 -7.39 -2.62 -14.40
N LEU A 266 -7.91 -3.74 -14.91
CA LEU A 266 -9.35 -3.91 -15.11
C LEU A 266 -10.12 -3.73 -13.80
N LEU A 267 -9.66 -4.36 -12.72
CA LEU A 267 -10.27 -4.21 -11.39
C LEU A 267 -10.14 -2.79 -10.84
N GLY A 268 -9.04 -2.10 -11.16
CA GLY A 268 -8.86 -0.68 -10.82
C GLY A 268 -9.88 0.21 -11.52
N ALA A 269 -10.10 -0.02 -12.82
CA ALA A 269 -11.11 0.70 -13.60
C ALA A 269 -12.53 0.44 -13.07
N VAL A 270 -12.88 -0.82 -12.77
CA VAL A 270 -14.18 -1.17 -12.17
C VAL A 270 -14.35 -0.53 -10.79
N THR A 271 -13.31 -0.54 -9.95
CA THR A 271 -13.35 0.07 -8.61
C THR A 271 -13.53 1.59 -8.69
N ALA A 272 -12.90 2.24 -9.67
CA ALA A 272 -13.09 3.67 -9.92
C ALA A 272 -14.50 3.98 -10.46
N HIS A 273 -15.05 3.12 -11.32
CA HIS A 273 -16.39 3.27 -11.90
C HIS A 273 -17.50 3.27 -10.84
N TYR A 274 -17.34 2.49 -9.76
CA TYR A 274 -18.26 2.50 -8.63
C TYR A 274 -18.37 3.86 -7.91
N GLN A 275 -17.40 4.76 -8.07
CA GLN A 275 -17.51 6.12 -7.53
C GLN A 275 -18.53 6.98 -8.29
N VAL A 276 -18.89 6.58 -9.51
CA VAL A 276 -19.81 7.29 -10.39
C VAL A 276 -21.20 6.66 -10.37
N GLU A 277 -21.28 5.34 -10.56
CA GLU A 277 -22.56 4.62 -10.70
C GLU A 277 -22.96 3.82 -9.44
N GLY A 278 -22.18 3.91 -8.36
CA GLY A 278 -22.51 3.39 -7.04
C GLY A 278 -22.58 1.86 -6.96
N GLN A 279 -23.72 1.28 -7.35
CA GLN A 279 -23.99 -0.16 -7.32
C GLN A 279 -23.98 -0.81 -8.71
N GLU A 280 -24.06 0.00 -9.77
CA GLU A 280 -24.20 -0.45 -11.15
C GLU A 280 -22.90 -0.27 -11.96
N ALA A 281 -22.81 -1.00 -13.07
CA ALA A 281 -21.83 -0.79 -14.11
C ALA A 281 -22.54 -0.84 -15.47
N TYR A 282 -22.79 0.32 -16.07
CA TYR A 282 -23.52 0.54 -17.33
C TYR A 282 -24.91 -0.12 -17.34
N GLY A 283 -25.65 0.01 -16.24
CA GLY A 283 -27.00 -0.54 -16.06
C GLY A 283 -27.08 -2.01 -15.62
N PHE A 284 -25.93 -2.65 -15.35
CA PHE A 284 -25.88 -3.96 -14.73
C PHE A 284 -25.58 -3.82 -13.23
N ALA A 285 -26.36 -4.46 -12.36
CA ALA A 285 -26.14 -4.50 -10.91
C ALA A 285 -24.90 -5.35 -10.53
N LEU A 286 -23.72 -4.92 -10.96
CA LEU A 286 -22.46 -5.64 -10.78
C LEU A 286 -22.15 -5.86 -9.30
N SER A 287 -22.62 -4.97 -8.42
CA SER A 287 -22.42 -5.08 -6.97
C SER A 287 -23.01 -6.34 -6.34
N GLU A 288 -24.00 -6.99 -6.97
CA GLU A 288 -24.58 -8.26 -6.49
C GLU A 288 -23.63 -9.47 -6.66
N ILE A 289 -22.62 -9.35 -7.51
CA ILE A 289 -21.67 -10.43 -7.81
C ILE A 289 -20.24 -10.02 -7.48
N LEU A 290 -19.89 -8.76 -7.73
CA LEU A 290 -18.54 -8.24 -7.63
C LEU A 290 -18.56 -6.84 -6.99
N PRO A 291 -18.93 -6.72 -5.71
CA PRO A 291 -19.07 -5.43 -5.02
C PRO A 291 -17.75 -4.65 -4.95
N TYR A 292 -17.85 -3.34 -4.72
CA TYR A 292 -16.71 -2.42 -4.59
C TYR A 292 -15.64 -2.93 -3.63
N SER A 293 -16.03 -3.43 -2.45
CA SER A 293 -15.06 -3.94 -1.48
C SER A 293 -14.24 -5.09 -2.08
N LEU A 294 -14.86 -5.98 -2.86
CA LEU A 294 -14.16 -7.09 -3.47
C LEU A 294 -13.28 -6.68 -4.66
N THR A 295 -13.74 -5.76 -5.52
CA THR A 295 -12.90 -5.26 -6.63
C THR A 295 -11.68 -4.51 -6.10
N ARG A 296 -11.84 -3.73 -5.01
CA ARG A 296 -10.73 -3.08 -4.32
C ARG A 296 -9.80 -4.08 -3.64
N THR A 297 -10.33 -5.12 -2.99
CA THR A 297 -9.54 -6.24 -2.43
C THR A 297 -8.62 -6.82 -3.49
N TRP A 298 -9.17 -7.23 -4.63
CA TRP A 298 -8.36 -7.87 -5.67
C TRP A 298 -7.42 -6.88 -6.36
N HIS A 299 -7.83 -5.62 -6.56
CA HIS A 299 -6.95 -4.60 -7.12
C HIS A 299 -5.71 -4.36 -6.23
N THR A 300 -5.91 -4.14 -4.93
CA THR A 300 -4.82 -3.85 -3.98
C THR A 300 -3.95 -5.08 -3.72
N GLN A 301 -4.55 -6.27 -3.61
CA GLN A 301 -3.79 -7.51 -3.46
C GLN A 301 -2.95 -7.84 -4.71
N LEU A 302 -3.49 -7.65 -5.92
CA LEU A 302 -2.72 -7.85 -7.15
C LEU A 302 -1.59 -6.84 -7.30
N ALA A 303 -1.78 -5.61 -6.84
CA ALA A 303 -0.74 -4.58 -6.86
C ALA A 303 0.54 -5.05 -6.15
N VAL A 304 0.42 -5.89 -5.10
CA VAL A 304 1.56 -6.56 -4.47
C VAL A 304 1.97 -7.83 -5.21
N LEU A 305 1.02 -8.70 -5.54
CA LEU A 305 1.31 -10.05 -6.04
C LEU A 305 2.00 -10.08 -7.41
N TRP A 306 1.58 -9.27 -8.39
CA TRP A 306 2.21 -9.32 -9.71
C TRP A 306 3.63 -8.74 -9.66
N ILE A 307 3.82 -7.67 -8.88
CA ILE A 307 5.12 -7.05 -8.65
C ILE A 307 6.02 -8.11 -8.01
N ALA A 308 5.63 -8.69 -6.87
CA ALA A 308 6.34 -9.78 -6.21
C ALA A 308 6.66 -10.94 -7.17
N THR A 309 5.72 -11.34 -8.03
CA THR A 309 5.94 -12.41 -9.02
C THR A 309 7.03 -12.06 -10.03
N ALA A 310 7.11 -10.80 -10.48
CA ALA A 310 8.18 -10.34 -11.38
C ALA A 310 9.55 -10.46 -10.71
N TRP A 311 9.63 -10.08 -9.43
CA TRP A 311 10.84 -10.22 -8.60
C TRP A 311 11.23 -11.67 -8.37
N LEU A 312 10.27 -12.52 -8.03
CA LEU A 312 10.50 -13.95 -7.85
C LEU A 312 11.06 -14.56 -9.15
N GLY A 313 10.45 -14.22 -10.30
CA GLY A 313 10.91 -14.63 -11.61
C GLY A 313 12.34 -14.15 -11.92
N MET A 314 12.66 -12.91 -11.58
CA MET A 314 14.00 -12.34 -11.72
C MET A 314 15.02 -13.05 -10.81
N GLY A 315 14.71 -13.28 -9.53
CA GLY A 315 15.58 -13.99 -8.60
C GLY A 315 15.91 -15.42 -9.06
N LEU A 316 14.90 -16.13 -9.58
CA LEU A 316 15.08 -17.48 -10.14
C LEU A 316 15.89 -17.47 -11.45
N TYR A 317 15.77 -16.42 -12.25
CA TYR A 317 16.53 -16.25 -13.49
C TYR A 317 17.99 -15.89 -13.21
N ILE A 318 18.22 -14.95 -12.30
CA ILE A 318 19.54 -14.42 -12.02
C ILE A 318 20.40 -15.44 -11.26
N GLY A 319 19.83 -16.27 -10.39
CA GLY A 319 20.57 -17.29 -9.62
C GLY A 319 21.55 -18.12 -10.49
N PRO A 320 21.07 -18.88 -11.50
CA PRO A 320 21.91 -19.62 -12.42
C PRO A 320 22.81 -18.72 -13.29
N ALA A 321 22.32 -17.54 -13.70
CA ALA A 321 23.10 -16.60 -14.50
C ALA A 321 24.35 -16.06 -13.75
N ILE A 322 24.26 -15.94 -12.41
CA ILE A 322 25.38 -15.53 -11.55
C ILE A 322 26.32 -16.68 -11.30
N SER A 323 25.78 -17.83 -10.92
CA SER A 323 26.59 -18.97 -10.48
C SER A 323 27.25 -19.71 -11.64
N GLY A 324 26.72 -19.57 -12.86
CA GLY A 324 27.08 -20.39 -14.01
C GLY A 324 26.73 -21.87 -13.82
N HIS A 325 25.90 -22.18 -12.81
CA HIS A 325 25.60 -23.52 -12.35
C HIS A 325 24.09 -23.72 -12.18
N GLU A 326 23.58 -24.80 -12.79
CA GLU A 326 22.21 -25.26 -12.63
C GLU A 326 22.15 -26.37 -11.57
N PRO A 327 21.56 -26.14 -10.37
CA PRO A 327 21.40 -27.19 -9.37
C PRO A 327 20.48 -28.33 -9.85
N LYS A 328 20.69 -29.54 -9.31
CA LYS A 328 19.78 -30.68 -9.59
C LYS A 328 18.34 -30.33 -9.19
N TYR A 329 17.37 -30.69 -10.04
CA TYR A 329 15.94 -30.42 -9.86
C TYR A 329 15.54 -28.94 -9.79
N GLN A 330 16.41 -28.00 -10.19
CA GLN A 330 16.10 -26.57 -10.14
C GLN A 330 14.87 -26.22 -10.99
N ALA A 331 14.83 -26.68 -12.25
CA ALA A 331 13.69 -26.45 -13.13
C ALA A 331 12.38 -27.07 -12.59
N LEU A 332 12.44 -28.22 -11.91
CA LEU A 332 11.27 -28.82 -11.27
C LEU A 332 10.76 -27.91 -10.15
N GLY A 333 11.64 -27.45 -9.27
CA GLY A 333 11.28 -26.53 -8.19
C GLY A 333 10.67 -25.21 -8.70
N VAL A 334 11.23 -24.65 -9.79
CA VAL A 334 10.67 -23.46 -10.44
C VAL A 334 9.24 -23.71 -10.94
N ASN A 335 8.94 -24.88 -11.52
CA ASN A 335 7.59 -25.22 -11.96
C ASN A 335 6.63 -25.52 -10.79
N VAL A 336 7.10 -26.16 -9.72
CA VAL A 336 6.29 -26.40 -8.51
C VAL A 336 5.88 -25.07 -7.88
N LEU A 337 6.82 -24.16 -7.69
CA LEU A 337 6.55 -22.83 -7.14
C LEU A 337 5.55 -22.04 -8.02
N TRP A 338 5.64 -22.20 -9.34
CA TRP A 338 4.72 -21.58 -10.29
C TRP A 338 3.28 -22.09 -10.11
N VAL A 339 3.10 -23.40 -9.92
CA VAL A 339 1.79 -24.00 -9.62
C VAL A 339 1.27 -23.51 -8.26
N CYS A 340 2.12 -23.47 -7.23
CA CYS A 340 1.75 -22.95 -5.92
C CYS A 340 1.21 -21.52 -6.01
N LEU A 341 1.88 -20.66 -6.78
CA LEU A 341 1.45 -19.26 -6.96
C LEU A 341 0.05 -19.17 -7.58
N ILE A 342 -0.26 -19.97 -8.61
CA ILE A 342 -1.60 -20.00 -9.21
C ILE A 342 -2.65 -20.44 -8.18
N ILE A 343 -2.37 -21.49 -7.42
CA ILE A 343 -3.30 -22.01 -6.41
C ILE A 343 -3.56 -20.95 -5.33
N ILE A 344 -2.52 -20.24 -4.87
CA ILE A 344 -2.65 -19.17 -3.87
C ILE A 344 -3.50 -18.03 -4.41
N VAL A 345 -3.24 -17.55 -5.64
CA VAL A 345 -4.00 -16.44 -6.23
C VAL A 345 -5.47 -16.82 -6.41
N VAL A 346 -5.75 -17.92 -7.11
CA VAL A 346 -7.13 -18.34 -7.40
C VAL A 346 -7.88 -18.73 -6.12
N GLY A 347 -7.22 -19.45 -5.22
CA GLY A 347 -7.79 -19.89 -3.95
C GLY A 347 -8.12 -18.72 -3.02
N SER A 348 -7.21 -17.75 -2.86
CA SER A 348 -7.47 -16.57 -2.04
C SER A 348 -8.62 -15.72 -2.61
N PHE A 349 -8.69 -15.55 -3.93
CA PHE A 349 -9.77 -14.80 -4.57
C PHE A 349 -11.13 -15.45 -4.36
N ALA A 350 -11.21 -16.76 -4.57
CA ALA A 350 -12.43 -17.53 -4.32
C ALA A 350 -12.86 -17.41 -2.85
N GLY A 351 -11.91 -17.56 -1.91
CA GLY A 351 -12.15 -17.39 -0.49
C GLY A 351 -12.73 -16.02 -0.13
N GLN A 352 -12.10 -14.95 -0.63
CA GLN A 352 -12.54 -13.57 -0.42
C GLN A 352 -13.93 -13.31 -1.01
N TRP A 353 -14.22 -13.86 -2.19
CA TRP A 353 -15.55 -13.77 -2.79
C TRP A 353 -16.60 -14.44 -1.88
N PHE A 354 -16.37 -15.67 -1.41
CA PHE A 354 -17.31 -16.35 -0.52
C PHE A 354 -17.50 -15.63 0.83
N ALA A 355 -16.46 -14.96 1.34
CA ALA A 355 -16.53 -14.13 2.54
C ALA A 355 -17.39 -12.88 2.33
N VAL A 356 -17.03 -12.03 1.35
CA VAL A 356 -17.73 -10.76 1.09
C VAL A 356 -19.18 -11.00 0.65
N MET A 357 -19.44 -12.09 -0.06
CA MET A 357 -20.80 -12.52 -0.42
C MET A 357 -21.58 -13.16 0.74
N GLN A 358 -21.00 -13.23 1.95
CA GLN A 358 -21.61 -13.76 3.17
C GLN A 358 -22.05 -15.23 3.05
N LYS A 359 -21.29 -16.05 2.30
CA LYS A 359 -21.56 -17.47 2.04
C LYS A 359 -20.67 -18.43 2.83
N LEU A 360 -19.58 -17.93 3.44
CA LEU A 360 -18.59 -18.74 4.14
C LEU A 360 -18.91 -18.96 5.63
N GLY A 361 -19.63 -18.04 6.25
CA GLY A 361 -19.81 -17.94 7.71
C GLY A 361 -18.63 -17.28 8.43
N LEU A 362 -18.86 -16.73 9.63
CA LEU A 362 -17.85 -15.96 10.37
C LEU A 362 -16.69 -16.84 10.86
N GLU A 363 -16.97 -18.01 11.41
CA GLU A 363 -15.95 -18.92 11.99
C GLU A 363 -14.85 -19.34 11.00
N LYS A 364 -15.19 -19.41 9.70
CA LYS A 364 -14.26 -19.82 8.63
C LYS A 364 -13.63 -18.62 7.94
N ASN A 365 -14.12 -17.41 8.19
CA ASN A 365 -13.75 -16.21 7.45
C ASN A 365 -12.26 -15.88 7.60
N PHE A 366 -11.75 -15.82 8.82
CA PHE A 366 -10.35 -15.45 9.06
C PHE A 366 -9.36 -16.40 8.37
N TRP A 367 -9.67 -17.70 8.32
CA TRP A 367 -8.77 -18.72 7.77
C TRP A 367 -8.85 -18.86 6.26
N TRP A 368 -10.05 -18.90 5.70
CA TRP A 368 -10.27 -19.27 4.29
C TRP A 368 -10.81 -18.12 3.45
N GLY A 369 -11.35 -17.10 4.09
CA GLY A 369 -12.06 -15.99 3.48
C GLY A 369 -11.23 -14.70 3.41
N HIS A 370 -11.74 -13.65 4.05
CA HIS A 370 -11.22 -12.30 4.00
C HIS A 370 -10.78 -11.82 5.39
N GLN A 371 -9.50 -11.44 5.56
CA GLN A 371 -8.99 -10.96 6.85
C GLN A 371 -9.43 -9.52 7.18
N GLY A 372 -9.83 -8.74 6.18
CA GLY A 372 -10.37 -7.38 6.36
C GLY A 372 -9.31 -6.29 6.55
N TRP A 373 -8.03 -6.63 6.36
CA TRP A 373 -6.90 -5.70 6.46
C TRP A 373 -6.35 -5.45 5.06
N GLU A 374 -6.37 -4.19 4.63
CA GLU A 374 -5.90 -3.88 3.28
C GLU A 374 -4.42 -4.27 3.10
N TYR A 375 -4.10 -4.75 1.89
CA TYR A 375 -2.82 -5.36 1.49
C TYR A 375 -2.53 -6.75 2.07
N VAL A 376 -3.29 -7.19 3.08
CA VAL A 376 -3.16 -8.52 3.71
C VAL A 376 -4.51 -9.21 3.81
N ASP A 377 -5.35 -9.02 2.79
CA ASP A 377 -6.75 -9.40 2.77
C ASP A 377 -6.99 -10.91 2.68
N LEU A 378 -6.03 -11.67 2.13
CA LEU A 378 -6.13 -13.11 1.94
C LEU A 378 -6.27 -13.85 3.28
N GLY A 379 -7.16 -14.84 3.35
CA GLY A 379 -7.33 -15.69 4.55
C GLY A 379 -6.02 -16.30 5.07
N ARG A 380 -5.98 -16.59 6.38
CA ARG A 380 -4.78 -17.07 7.10
C ARG A 380 -4.14 -18.30 6.47
N PHE A 381 -4.95 -19.24 5.96
CA PHE A 381 -4.42 -20.43 5.27
C PHE A 381 -3.63 -20.04 4.02
N TRP A 382 -4.19 -19.17 3.19
CA TRP A 382 -3.54 -18.67 1.97
C TRP A 382 -2.27 -17.90 2.31
N GLN A 383 -2.27 -17.18 3.43
CA GLN A 383 -1.11 -16.43 3.92
C GLN A 383 0.04 -17.36 4.33
N TRP A 384 -0.25 -18.43 5.08
CA TRP A 384 0.73 -19.48 5.38
C TRP A 384 1.25 -20.16 4.13
N PHE A 385 0.37 -20.45 3.17
CA PHE A 385 0.78 -21.07 1.91
C PHE A 385 1.71 -20.14 1.10
N LEU A 386 1.42 -18.84 1.05
CA LEU A 386 2.31 -17.84 0.45
C LEU A 386 3.67 -17.80 1.15
N PHE A 387 3.71 -17.80 2.49
CA PHE A 387 4.95 -17.83 3.26
C PHE A 387 5.80 -19.08 2.95
N LEU A 388 5.17 -20.25 2.89
CA LEU A 388 5.85 -21.49 2.49
C LEU A 388 6.35 -21.43 1.04
N GLY A 389 5.58 -20.83 0.14
CA GLY A 389 6.00 -20.56 -1.25
C GLY A 389 7.24 -19.68 -1.33
N LEU A 390 7.30 -18.61 -0.52
CA LEU A 390 8.50 -17.77 -0.38
C LEU A 390 9.69 -18.55 0.20
N GLY A 391 9.46 -19.48 1.12
CA GLY A 391 10.50 -20.39 1.62
C GLY A 391 11.06 -21.33 0.54
N ILE A 392 10.20 -21.85 -0.33
CA ILE A 392 10.61 -22.64 -1.51
C ILE A 392 11.45 -21.77 -2.44
N TRP A 393 10.97 -20.56 -2.76
CA TRP A 393 11.69 -19.59 -3.60
C TRP A 393 13.08 -19.27 -3.04
N LEU A 394 13.17 -18.93 -1.74
CA LEU A 394 14.42 -18.63 -1.06
C LEU A 394 15.40 -19.80 -1.17
N THR A 395 14.89 -21.03 -0.99
CA THR A 395 15.69 -22.26 -1.13
C THR A 395 16.22 -22.41 -2.56
N LEU A 396 15.41 -22.14 -3.58
CA LEU A 396 15.81 -22.24 -4.99
C LEU A 396 16.88 -21.21 -5.35
N VAL A 397 16.72 -19.95 -4.94
CA VAL A 397 17.73 -18.90 -5.17
C VAL A 397 19.01 -19.20 -4.39
N GLY A 398 18.89 -19.62 -3.13
CA GLY A 398 20.02 -19.98 -2.27
C GLY A 398 20.85 -21.14 -2.83
N ARG A 399 20.21 -22.17 -3.40
CA ARG A 399 20.91 -23.29 -4.07
C ARG A 399 21.80 -22.84 -5.23
N CYS A 400 21.46 -21.74 -5.90
CA CYS A 400 22.28 -21.16 -6.95
C CYS A 400 23.38 -20.26 -6.38
N LEU A 401 23.06 -19.35 -5.46
CA LEU A 401 23.98 -18.30 -5.00
C LEU A 401 24.98 -18.77 -3.94
N VAL A 402 24.60 -19.66 -3.01
CA VAL A 402 25.47 -20.09 -1.90
C VAL A 402 26.77 -20.76 -2.39
N PRO A 403 26.76 -21.66 -3.40
CA PRO A 403 28.00 -22.19 -3.96
C PRO A 403 28.92 -21.10 -4.56
N ALA A 404 28.34 -20.11 -5.23
CA ALA A 404 29.10 -18.99 -5.80
C ALA A 404 29.73 -18.11 -4.70
N ILE A 405 28.98 -17.85 -3.61
CA ILE A 405 29.49 -17.11 -2.44
C ILE A 405 30.63 -17.88 -1.75
N ARG A 406 30.49 -19.20 -1.60
CA ARG A 406 31.51 -20.06 -0.98
C ARG A 406 32.79 -20.15 -1.81
N LYS A 407 32.69 -20.13 -3.15
CA LYS A 407 33.84 -20.12 -4.05
C LYS A 407 34.70 -18.85 -3.90
N GLY A 408 34.11 -17.73 -3.48
CA GLY A 408 34.80 -16.46 -3.31
C GLY A 408 35.08 -15.72 -4.63
N GLY A 409 35.87 -14.64 -4.55
CA GLY A 409 36.21 -13.76 -5.68
C GLY A 409 35.75 -12.31 -5.48
N GLU A 410 36.05 -11.44 -6.45
CA GLU A 410 35.77 -9.99 -6.35
C GLU A 410 34.27 -9.68 -6.18
N SER A 411 33.39 -10.45 -6.81
CA SER A 411 31.93 -10.25 -6.72
C SER A 411 31.28 -10.84 -5.46
N LYS A 412 32.06 -11.42 -4.53
CA LYS A 412 31.52 -12.08 -3.32
C LYS A 412 30.63 -11.13 -2.50
N SER A 413 31.07 -9.89 -2.30
CA SER A 413 30.35 -8.91 -1.47
C SER A 413 28.99 -8.58 -2.05
N ILE A 414 28.90 -8.22 -3.33
CA ILE A 414 27.63 -7.92 -4.01
C ILE A 414 26.70 -9.15 -4.02
N THR A 415 27.26 -10.34 -4.31
CA THR A 415 26.47 -11.59 -4.31
C THR A 415 25.94 -11.94 -2.92
N THR A 416 26.73 -11.66 -1.86
CA THR A 416 26.31 -11.85 -0.47
C THR A 416 25.18 -10.87 -0.11
N LEU A 417 25.31 -9.59 -0.48
CA LEU A 417 24.26 -8.59 -0.24
C LEU A 417 22.96 -8.93 -0.97
N LEU A 418 23.06 -9.38 -2.23
CA LEU A 418 21.91 -9.87 -2.99
C LEU A 418 21.23 -11.07 -2.31
N PHE A 419 22.02 -12.02 -1.79
CA PHE A 419 21.47 -13.17 -1.09
C PHE A 419 20.85 -12.78 0.26
N LEU A 420 21.45 -11.87 1.03
CA LEU A 420 20.88 -11.36 2.28
C LEU A 420 19.55 -10.63 2.05
N SER A 421 19.46 -9.81 1.00
CA SER A 421 18.20 -9.16 0.63
C SER A 421 17.15 -10.16 0.15
N THR A 422 17.54 -11.22 -0.56
CA THR A 422 16.66 -12.38 -0.88
C THR A 422 16.14 -13.05 0.40
N VAL A 423 17.01 -13.28 1.39
CA VAL A 423 16.62 -13.85 2.70
C VAL A 423 15.62 -12.93 3.41
N ALA A 424 15.87 -11.63 3.43
CA ALA A 424 14.96 -10.67 4.04
C ALA A 424 13.57 -10.70 3.39
N ILE A 425 13.51 -10.67 2.05
CA ILE A 425 12.24 -10.82 1.30
C ILE A 425 11.54 -12.14 1.64
N GLY A 426 12.26 -13.25 1.72
CA GLY A 426 11.66 -14.56 2.01
C GLY A 426 11.09 -14.67 3.43
N LEU A 427 11.79 -14.11 4.43
CA LEU A 427 11.48 -14.35 5.85
C LEU A 427 10.60 -13.26 6.48
N PHE A 428 10.73 -11.99 6.10
CA PHE A 428 10.01 -10.89 6.75
C PHE A 428 8.51 -10.88 6.47
N TYR A 429 8.05 -11.56 5.41
CA TYR A 429 6.62 -11.83 5.24
C TYR A 429 6.02 -12.59 6.45
N GLY A 430 6.84 -13.31 7.20
CA GLY A 430 6.46 -13.98 8.45
C GLY A 430 5.98 -13.02 9.55
N ALA A 431 6.30 -11.72 9.50
CA ALA A 431 5.70 -10.72 10.39
C ALA A 431 4.17 -10.66 10.21
N GLY A 432 3.71 -10.97 9.00
CA GLY A 432 2.30 -11.17 8.65
C GLY A 432 1.57 -12.21 9.49
N LEU A 433 2.31 -13.12 10.12
CA LEU A 433 1.81 -14.29 10.85
C LEU A 433 1.71 -14.05 12.36
N LEU A 434 2.09 -12.87 12.84
CA LEU A 434 2.20 -12.55 14.26
C LEU A 434 0.89 -12.02 14.89
N TRP A 435 -0.18 -11.88 14.11
CA TRP A 435 -1.52 -11.59 14.64
C TRP A 435 -2.51 -12.72 14.34
N GLY A 436 -3.47 -12.87 15.26
CA GLY A 436 -4.63 -13.74 15.12
C GLY A 436 -5.92 -12.94 14.92
N GLU A 437 -7.03 -13.67 14.90
CA GLU A 437 -8.38 -13.14 14.68
C GLU A 437 -8.79 -12.09 15.73
N HIS A 438 -8.53 -12.38 17.01
CA HIS A 438 -8.90 -11.51 18.13
C HIS A 438 -7.75 -10.62 18.65
N THR A 439 -6.62 -10.54 17.94
CA THR A 439 -5.50 -9.66 18.33
C THR A 439 -5.94 -8.20 18.31
N HIS A 440 -5.57 -7.41 19.33
CA HIS A 440 -5.94 -6.00 19.46
C HIS A 440 -5.64 -5.17 18.19
N LEU A 441 -6.54 -4.25 17.82
CA LEU A 441 -6.48 -3.48 16.56
C LEU A 441 -5.13 -2.78 16.36
N SER A 442 -4.65 -2.02 17.35
CA SER A 442 -3.33 -1.36 17.29
C SER A 442 -2.16 -2.32 17.04
N MET A 443 -2.24 -3.57 17.52
CA MET A 443 -1.19 -4.57 17.28
C MET A 443 -1.29 -5.17 15.89
N VAL A 444 -2.50 -5.31 15.35
CA VAL A 444 -2.68 -5.70 13.95
C VAL A 444 -2.12 -4.62 13.05
N GLU A 445 -2.45 -3.35 13.29
CA GLU A 445 -1.89 -2.21 12.56
C GLU A 445 -0.35 -2.21 12.63
N TYR A 446 0.23 -2.38 13.81
CA TYR A 446 1.68 -2.50 13.98
C TYR A 446 2.29 -3.58 13.08
N TRP A 447 1.83 -4.83 13.18
CA TRP A 447 2.40 -5.93 12.40
C TRP A 447 2.05 -5.89 10.92
N ARG A 448 0.91 -5.30 10.55
CA ARG A 448 0.49 -5.09 9.16
C ARG A 448 1.50 -4.21 8.45
N TRP A 449 1.92 -3.10 9.06
CA TRP A 449 2.89 -2.19 8.47
C TRP A 449 4.31 -2.75 8.39
N TRP A 450 4.66 -3.80 9.15
CA TRP A 450 5.89 -4.55 8.89
C TRP A 450 5.86 -5.29 7.54
N VAL A 451 4.68 -5.76 7.11
CA VAL A 451 4.52 -6.41 5.81
C VAL A 451 4.33 -5.39 4.69
N VAL A 452 3.66 -4.27 4.95
CA VAL A 452 3.38 -3.27 3.91
C VAL A 452 4.52 -2.27 3.75
N HIS A 453 4.95 -1.59 4.82
CA HIS A 453 6.06 -0.64 4.75
C HIS A 453 7.39 -1.38 4.66
N LEU A 454 7.77 -2.13 5.70
CA LEU A 454 9.13 -2.65 5.76
C LEU A 454 9.41 -3.74 4.71
N TRP A 455 8.47 -4.67 4.47
CA TRP A 455 8.67 -5.76 3.53
C TRP A 455 8.52 -5.35 2.05
N VAL A 456 7.50 -4.55 1.68
CA VAL A 456 7.38 -4.05 0.31
C VAL A 456 8.32 -2.89 0.07
N GLU A 457 8.30 -1.84 0.89
CA GLU A 457 9.09 -0.64 0.63
C GLU A 457 10.57 -0.87 0.93
N GLY A 458 10.90 -1.20 2.19
CA GLY A 458 12.30 -1.28 2.63
C GLY A 458 13.13 -2.34 1.91
N PHE A 459 12.67 -3.60 1.88
CA PHE A 459 13.48 -4.67 1.28
C PHE A 459 13.47 -4.71 -0.24
N PHE A 460 12.42 -4.21 -0.91
CA PHE A 460 12.43 -4.18 -2.38
C PHE A 460 13.39 -3.13 -2.90
N GLU A 461 13.53 -1.95 -2.26
CA GLU A 461 14.53 -0.96 -2.67
C GLU A 461 15.96 -1.47 -2.52
N VAL A 462 16.27 -2.13 -1.40
CA VAL A 462 17.60 -2.71 -1.17
C VAL A 462 17.91 -3.81 -2.21
N PHE A 463 16.95 -4.70 -2.47
CA PHE A 463 17.11 -5.76 -3.47
C PHE A 463 17.26 -5.19 -4.88
N ALA A 464 16.44 -4.20 -5.25
CA ALA A 464 16.50 -3.52 -6.54
C ALA A 464 17.86 -2.92 -6.80
N THR A 465 18.34 -2.13 -5.85
CA THR A 465 19.63 -1.44 -5.92
C THR A 465 20.76 -2.45 -6.05
N ALA A 466 20.73 -3.53 -5.26
CA ALA A 466 21.71 -4.61 -5.33
C ALA A 466 21.69 -5.33 -6.68
N VAL A 467 20.50 -5.63 -7.23
CA VAL A 467 20.36 -6.28 -8.55
C VAL A 467 20.84 -5.37 -9.67
N ILE A 468 20.41 -4.12 -9.73
CA ILE A 468 20.80 -3.18 -10.79
C ILE A 468 22.31 -2.96 -10.79
N ALA A 469 22.89 -2.70 -9.61
CA ALA A 469 24.33 -2.57 -9.45
C ALA A 469 25.06 -3.85 -9.89
N PHE A 470 24.52 -5.02 -9.54
CA PHE A 470 25.07 -6.30 -10.00
C PHE A 470 24.98 -6.45 -11.53
N LEU A 471 23.86 -6.11 -12.15
CA LEU A 471 23.69 -6.21 -13.61
C LEU A 471 24.69 -5.30 -14.34
N PHE A 472 24.87 -4.05 -13.89
CA PHE A 472 25.84 -3.13 -14.50
C PHE A 472 27.29 -3.54 -14.27
N THR A 473 27.63 -4.15 -13.13
CA THR A 473 28.97 -4.73 -12.96
C THR A 473 29.21 -5.92 -13.90
N LYS A 474 28.21 -6.79 -14.12
CA LYS A 474 28.30 -7.91 -15.07
C LYS A 474 28.38 -7.46 -16.53
N LEU A 475 27.74 -6.33 -16.86
CA LEU A 475 27.85 -5.70 -18.17
C LEU A 475 29.18 -4.95 -18.38
N GLY A 476 30.05 -4.92 -17.37
CA GLY A 476 31.35 -4.22 -17.43
C GLY A 476 31.23 -2.70 -17.43
N LEU A 477 30.08 -2.17 -17.02
CA LEU A 477 29.77 -0.73 -17.04
C LEU A 477 30.20 -0.02 -15.75
N ILE A 478 30.31 -0.76 -14.65
CA ILE A 478 30.69 -0.24 -13.33
C ILE A 478 31.70 -1.20 -12.70
N LYS A 479 32.71 -0.65 -12.00
CA LYS A 479 33.68 -1.45 -11.22
C LYS A 479 32.98 -2.13 -10.04
N VAL A 480 33.35 -3.36 -9.74
CA VAL A 480 32.77 -4.14 -8.62
C VAL A 480 32.92 -3.42 -7.27
N LYS A 481 34.07 -2.76 -7.04
CA LYS A 481 34.32 -1.99 -5.81
C LYS A 481 33.33 -0.84 -5.65
N THR A 482 33.18 -0.01 -6.69
CA THR A 482 32.26 1.16 -6.69
C THR A 482 30.82 0.72 -6.48
N ALA A 483 30.37 -0.32 -7.20
CA ALA A 483 29.03 -0.87 -7.04
C ALA A 483 28.79 -1.43 -5.62
N THR A 484 29.77 -2.13 -5.04
CA THR A 484 29.65 -2.68 -3.67
C THR A 484 29.49 -1.57 -2.64
N VAL A 485 30.30 -0.52 -2.71
CA VAL A 485 30.25 0.61 -1.76
C VAL A 485 28.94 1.37 -1.92
N ALA A 486 28.51 1.64 -3.16
CA ALA A 486 27.23 2.30 -3.43
C ALA A 486 26.03 1.52 -2.87
N VAL A 487 25.96 0.20 -3.12
CA VAL A 487 24.87 -0.65 -2.61
C VAL A 487 24.88 -0.70 -1.08
N LEU A 488 26.04 -0.86 -0.44
CA LEU A 488 26.15 -0.86 1.03
C LEU A 488 25.70 0.47 1.62
N PHE A 489 26.17 1.58 1.06
CA PHE A 489 25.79 2.91 1.50
C PHE A 489 24.28 3.14 1.34
N ALA A 490 23.73 2.87 0.17
CA ALA A 490 22.30 2.96 -0.09
C ALA A 490 21.51 2.10 0.91
N THR A 491 21.94 0.85 1.15
CA THR A 491 21.31 -0.04 2.13
C THR A 491 21.31 0.56 3.54
N ILE A 492 22.43 1.13 3.99
CA ILE A 492 22.50 1.75 5.33
C ILE A 492 21.54 2.92 5.42
N VAL A 493 21.49 3.80 4.41
CA VAL A 493 20.63 4.99 4.47
C VAL A 493 19.15 4.61 4.37
N PHE A 494 18.77 3.74 3.43
CA PHE A 494 17.40 3.26 3.31
C PHE A 494 16.93 2.52 4.56
N MET A 495 17.75 1.63 5.15
CA MET A 495 17.36 0.89 6.34
C MET A 495 17.33 1.75 7.61
N ALA A 496 18.20 2.77 7.70
CA ALA A 496 18.20 3.69 8.84
C ALA A 496 16.89 4.49 8.92
N GLY A 497 16.39 4.98 7.78
CA GLY A 497 15.06 5.60 7.69
C GLY A 497 13.93 4.57 7.77
N GLY A 498 13.90 3.63 6.82
CA GLY A 498 12.80 2.69 6.54
C GLY A 498 12.30 1.88 7.74
N VAL A 499 13.21 1.35 8.55
CA VAL A 499 12.83 0.46 9.67
C VAL A 499 12.04 1.20 10.73
N LEU A 500 12.52 2.38 11.14
CA LEU A 500 11.86 3.16 12.18
C LEU A 500 10.81 4.12 11.61
N GLY A 501 10.94 4.51 10.34
CA GLY A 501 9.96 5.33 9.65
C GLY A 501 8.65 4.58 9.34
N THR A 502 8.64 3.24 9.39
CA THR A 502 7.41 2.41 9.45
C THR A 502 6.37 2.93 10.46
N LEU A 503 6.84 3.56 11.54
CA LEU A 503 5.98 4.13 12.59
C LEU A 503 5.14 5.33 12.13
N HIS A 504 5.39 5.93 10.95
CA HIS A 504 4.57 7.02 10.43
C HIS A 504 3.14 6.63 10.08
N HIS A 505 2.89 5.32 9.86
CA HIS A 505 1.54 4.78 9.68
C HIS A 505 0.81 4.58 11.01
N LEU A 506 1.49 4.73 12.13
CA LEU A 506 0.94 4.38 13.44
C LEU A 506 0.56 5.62 14.27
N TYR A 507 0.77 6.84 13.77
CA TYR A 507 0.55 8.08 14.53
C TYR A 507 -0.80 8.12 15.25
N PHE A 508 -1.86 7.70 14.56
CA PHE A 508 -3.23 7.82 15.03
C PHE A 508 -3.93 6.48 15.29
N THR A 509 -3.17 5.37 15.42
CA THR A 509 -3.73 4.01 15.59
C THR A 509 -3.62 3.49 17.03
N GLY A 510 -3.77 4.35 18.03
CA GLY A 510 -3.74 3.95 19.44
C GLY A 510 -2.35 3.93 20.11
N THR A 511 -1.31 4.46 19.45
CA THR A 511 0.08 4.43 19.93
C THR A 511 0.47 5.62 20.81
N PRO A 512 1.48 5.48 21.69
CA PRO A 512 1.97 6.59 22.51
C PRO A 512 2.70 7.65 21.66
N THR A 513 2.82 8.87 22.19
CA THR A 513 3.50 10.01 21.54
C THR A 513 4.94 9.73 21.09
N ALA A 514 5.66 8.82 21.76
CA ALA A 514 7.01 8.42 21.36
C ALA A 514 7.04 7.79 19.95
N VAL A 515 5.97 7.11 19.53
CA VAL A 515 5.85 6.53 18.19
C VAL A 515 5.76 7.64 17.13
N ILE A 516 5.03 8.71 17.41
CA ILE A 516 4.97 9.90 16.52
C ILE A 516 6.35 10.53 16.38
N ALA A 517 7.06 10.71 17.49
CA ALA A 517 8.41 11.29 17.49
C ALA A 517 9.39 10.51 16.60
N LEU A 518 9.45 9.18 16.80
CA LEU A 518 10.32 8.30 16.05
C LEU A 518 9.89 8.20 14.58
N GLY A 519 8.60 7.96 14.32
CA GLY A 519 8.09 7.87 12.97
C GLY A 519 8.36 9.15 12.18
N ALA A 520 8.10 10.33 12.74
CA ALA A 520 8.33 11.60 12.06
C ALA A 520 9.81 11.85 11.74
N SER A 521 10.69 11.52 12.69
CA SER A 521 12.12 11.76 12.53
C SER A 521 12.73 10.81 11.50
N PHE A 522 12.44 9.51 11.59
CA PHE A 522 13.09 8.51 10.74
C PHE A 522 12.47 8.42 9.33
N SER A 523 11.16 8.59 9.18
CA SER A 523 10.53 8.67 7.85
C SER A 523 11.01 9.88 7.05
N ALA A 524 11.31 11.00 7.72
CA ALA A 524 11.92 12.16 7.06
C ALA A 524 13.30 11.83 6.48
N LEU A 525 14.06 10.93 7.09
CA LEU A 525 15.34 10.47 6.55
C LEU A 525 15.19 9.56 5.33
N GLU A 526 14.04 8.92 5.13
CA GLU A 526 13.79 8.09 3.94
C GLU A 526 13.78 8.94 2.66
N VAL A 527 13.39 10.21 2.77
CA VAL A 527 13.37 11.15 1.63
C VAL A 527 14.76 11.69 1.29
N VAL A 528 15.72 11.59 2.21
CA VAL A 528 17.08 12.13 2.04
C VAL A 528 17.81 11.50 0.83
N PRO A 529 17.89 10.16 0.68
CA PRO A 529 18.40 9.53 -0.55
C PRO A 529 17.67 9.96 -1.82
N LEU A 530 16.35 10.12 -1.73
CA LEU A 530 15.49 10.39 -2.89
C LEU A 530 15.80 11.74 -3.51
N ALA A 531 16.24 12.73 -2.70
CA ALA A 531 16.71 14.02 -3.20
C ALA A 531 17.91 13.91 -4.17
N TYR A 532 18.69 12.81 -4.09
CA TYR A 532 19.88 12.58 -4.91
C TYR A 532 19.69 11.51 -6.00
N VAL A 533 18.54 10.84 -6.06
CA VAL A 533 18.26 9.77 -7.04
C VAL A 533 18.33 10.26 -8.50
N GLY A 534 18.16 11.57 -8.72
CA GLY A 534 18.32 12.20 -10.04
C GLY A 534 19.73 12.06 -10.63
N PHE A 535 20.77 12.06 -9.78
CA PHE A 535 22.16 11.82 -10.22
C PHE A 535 22.32 10.38 -10.73
N GLU A 536 21.74 9.41 -10.02
CA GLU A 536 21.73 8.01 -10.41
C GLU A 536 20.91 7.77 -11.69
N ALA A 537 19.76 8.44 -11.83
CA ALA A 537 18.93 8.39 -13.02
C ALA A 537 19.71 8.85 -14.26
N TYR A 538 20.41 9.98 -14.16
CA TYR A 538 21.24 10.52 -15.24
C TYR A 538 22.43 9.61 -15.54
N HIS A 539 23.11 9.11 -14.52
CA HIS A 539 24.22 8.17 -14.69
C HIS A 539 23.77 6.89 -15.40
N THR A 540 22.65 6.29 -14.97
CA THR A 540 22.05 5.10 -15.57
C THR A 540 21.66 5.34 -17.03
N TYR A 541 21.07 6.50 -17.34
CA TYR A 541 20.74 6.89 -18.71
C TYR A 541 21.99 7.02 -19.59
N LYS A 542 23.07 7.63 -19.06
CA LYS A 542 24.36 7.74 -19.76
C LYS A 542 24.97 6.37 -20.02
N LEU A 543 24.93 5.46 -19.05
CA LEU A 543 25.41 4.07 -19.20
C LEU A 543 24.66 3.31 -20.31
N GLY A 544 23.37 3.59 -20.49
CA GLY A 544 22.56 3.06 -21.60
C GLY A 544 23.06 3.43 -23.00
N HIS A 545 23.95 4.43 -23.09
CA HIS A 545 24.55 4.92 -24.34
C HIS A 545 26.07 4.69 -24.38
N ALA A 546 26.63 3.97 -23.42
CA ALA A 546 28.08 3.83 -23.27
C ALA A 546 28.73 3.03 -24.42
N THR A 547 28.02 2.06 -24.99
CA THR A 547 28.50 1.22 -26.11
C THR A 547 27.41 0.97 -27.15
N PRO A 548 27.76 0.63 -28.41
CA PRO A 548 26.77 0.34 -29.45
C PRO A 548 25.82 -0.82 -29.10
N TRP A 549 26.29 -1.82 -28.35
CA TRP A 549 25.48 -2.98 -27.99
C TRP A 549 24.49 -2.68 -26.85
N MET A 550 24.65 -1.59 -26.09
CA MET A 550 23.69 -1.18 -25.05
C MET A 550 22.32 -0.76 -25.61
N GLN A 551 22.22 -0.44 -26.90
CA GLN A 551 20.93 -0.23 -27.57
C GLN A 551 19.99 -1.44 -27.43
N ARG A 552 20.54 -2.65 -27.22
CA ARG A 552 19.79 -3.88 -26.94
C ARG A 552 19.02 -3.82 -25.60
N TYR A 553 19.48 -3.01 -24.65
CA TYR A 553 18.94 -2.87 -23.29
C TYR A 553 18.26 -1.50 -23.07
N LYS A 554 18.07 -0.71 -24.14
CA LYS A 554 17.43 0.62 -24.12
C LYS A 554 16.16 0.65 -23.28
N TRP A 555 15.21 -0.25 -23.53
CA TRP A 555 13.92 -0.25 -22.86
C TRP A 555 14.00 -0.61 -21.36
N PRO A 556 14.65 -1.72 -20.94
CA PRO A 556 14.90 -1.97 -19.52
C PRO A 556 15.49 -0.76 -18.78
N ILE A 557 16.47 -0.09 -19.39
CA ILE A 557 17.15 1.06 -18.79
C ILE A 557 16.22 2.27 -18.69
N LEU A 558 15.42 2.56 -19.72
CA LEU A 558 14.42 3.63 -19.64
C LEU A 558 13.40 3.38 -18.54
N PHE A 559 12.96 2.13 -18.34
CA PHE A 559 12.12 1.77 -17.20
C PHE A 559 12.84 2.02 -15.88
N PHE A 560 14.12 1.65 -15.71
CA PHE A 560 14.89 1.99 -14.51
C PHE A 560 15.08 3.50 -14.32
N THR A 561 15.20 4.28 -15.39
CA THR A 561 15.20 5.75 -15.31
C THR A 561 13.85 6.29 -14.83
N ALA A 562 12.73 5.71 -15.29
CA ALA A 562 11.40 6.06 -14.80
C ALA A 562 11.21 5.70 -13.32
N VAL A 563 11.77 4.57 -12.86
CA VAL A 563 11.79 4.22 -11.42
C VAL A 563 12.42 5.34 -10.61
N ALA A 564 13.59 5.82 -11.00
CA ALA A 564 14.26 6.91 -10.27
C ALA A 564 13.45 8.22 -10.28
N PHE A 565 12.82 8.56 -11.42
CA PHE A 565 11.95 9.73 -11.51
C PHE A 565 10.75 9.64 -10.56
N TRP A 566 10.03 8.51 -10.59
CA TRP A 566 8.87 8.30 -9.71
C TRP A 566 9.26 8.04 -8.27
N ASN A 567 10.50 7.61 -7.98
CA ASN A 567 10.97 7.54 -6.60
C ASN A 567 11.12 8.95 -6.02
N LEU A 568 11.70 9.89 -6.78
CA LEU A 568 11.74 11.30 -6.40
C LEU A 568 10.34 11.93 -6.26
N VAL A 569 9.47 11.75 -7.26
CA VAL A 569 8.17 12.45 -7.31
C VAL A 569 7.09 11.74 -6.49
N GLY A 570 6.91 10.44 -6.70
CA GLY A 570 5.89 9.65 -6.04
C GLY A 570 6.19 9.39 -4.57
N ALA A 571 7.36 8.80 -4.27
CA ALA A 571 7.74 8.49 -2.89
C ALA A 571 8.30 9.73 -2.16
N GLY A 572 9.19 10.50 -2.78
CA GLY A 572 9.79 11.68 -2.16
C GLY A 572 8.80 12.84 -2.00
N LEU A 573 8.34 13.44 -3.11
CA LEU A 573 7.51 14.65 -3.06
C LEU A 573 6.11 14.38 -2.52
N PHE A 574 5.37 13.44 -3.11
CA PHE A 574 4.00 13.13 -2.65
C PHE A 574 3.96 12.30 -1.36
N GLY A 575 4.99 11.51 -1.06
CA GLY A 575 5.10 10.86 0.26
C GLY A 575 5.36 11.89 1.36
N PHE A 576 6.33 12.81 1.17
CA PHE A 576 6.60 13.84 2.18
C PHE A 576 5.45 14.85 2.34
N LEU A 577 4.62 15.05 1.32
CA LEU A 577 3.39 15.85 1.43
C LEU A 577 2.50 15.35 2.58
N ILE A 578 2.38 14.03 2.76
CA ILE A 578 1.53 13.39 3.77
C ILE A 578 2.32 12.81 4.94
N ASN A 579 3.61 13.08 5.07
CA ASN A 579 4.47 12.44 6.08
C ASN A 579 4.49 13.12 7.46
N PRO A 580 4.65 14.46 7.56
CA PRO A 580 4.79 15.08 8.87
C PRO A 580 3.49 14.95 9.70
N PRO A 581 3.57 14.80 11.04
CA PRO A 581 2.40 14.45 11.85
C PRO A 581 1.24 15.43 11.79
N LEU A 582 1.49 16.74 11.77
CA LEU A 582 0.43 17.74 11.74
C LEU A 582 -0.31 17.78 10.38
N PRO A 583 0.38 17.81 9.23
CA PRO A 583 -0.26 17.59 7.94
C PRO A 583 -1.04 16.26 7.88
N LEU A 584 -0.43 15.15 8.31
CA LEU A 584 -1.08 13.83 8.25
C LEU A 584 -2.33 13.75 9.13
N TYR A 585 -2.39 14.49 10.24
CA TYR A 585 -3.58 14.57 11.10
C TYR A 585 -4.86 14.94 10.34
N TYR A 586 -4.75 15.83 9.35
CA TYR A 586 -5.88 16.22 8.50
C TYR A 586 -5.99 15.36 7.22
N MET A 587 -4.88 14.81 6.73
CA MET A 587 -4.82 14.14 5.43
C MET A 587 -4.97 12.62 5.48
N GLN A 588 -4.83 11.99 6.66
CA GLN A 588 -4.87 10.54 6.80
C GLN A 588 -6.22 10.00 6.31
N GLY A 589 -6.19 9.15 5.28
CA GLY A 589 -7.41 8.58 4.70
C GLY A 589 -8.13 9.50 3.70
N LEU A 590 -7.46 10.52 3.15
CA LEU A 590 -7.98 11.33 2.04
C LEU A 590 -7.34 10.91 0.70
N ASN A 591 -7.83 11.44 -0.43
CA ASN A 591 -7.35 11.11 -1.78
C ASN A 591 -5.87 11.50 -2.08
N LEU A 592 -5.20 12.20 -1.17
CA LEU A 592 -3.74 12.39 -1.24
C LEU A 592 -2.95 11.11 -0.91
N THR A 593 -3.53 10.20 -0.11
CA THR A 593 -2.94 8.88 0.14
C THR A 593 -2.89 8.01 -1.12
N PRO A 594 -3.99 7.79 -1.89
CA PRO A 594 -3.92 7.08 -3.15
C PRO A 594 -3.13 7.83 -4.24
N LEU A 595 -3.02 9.17 -4.20
CA LEU A 595 -2.10 9.91 -5.07
C LEU A 595 -0.66 9.42 -4.87
N HIS A 596 -0.17 9.46 -3.64
CA HIS A 596 1.14 8.91 -3.28
C HIS A 596 1.20 7.41 -3.58
N GLY A 597 0.19 6.64 -3.18
CA GLY A 597 0.13 5.19 -3.39
C GLY A 597 0.28 4.76 -4.84
N HIS A 598 -0.43 5.37 -5.79
CA HIS A 598 -0.29 5.02 -7.21
C HIS A 598 1.07 5.46 -7.78
N THR A 599 1.50 6.69 -7.46
CA THR A 599 2.74 7.25 -8.00
C THR A 599 4.00 6.59 -7.43
N ALA A 600 3.95 6.11 -6.19
CA ALA A 600 5.03 5.34 -5.57
C ALA A 600 4.96 3.84 -5.94
N LEU A 601 3.84 3.15 -5.65
CA LEU A 601 3.76 1.70 -5.82
C LEU A 601 3.95 1.28 -7.28
N PHE A 602 3.22 1.90 -8.20
CA PHE A 602 3.39 1.58 -9.62
C PHE A 602 4.60 2.31 -10.22
N GLY A 603 4.77 3.61 -9.93
CA GLY A 603 5.85 4.40 -10.53
C GLY A 603 7.25 3.91 -10.17
N VAL A 604 7.45 3.40 -8.95
CA VAL A 604 8.70 2.78 -8.50
C VAL A 604 8.66 1.28 -8.76
N TYR A 605 7.90 0.52 -7.97
CA TYR A 605 8.00 -0.95 -8.00
C TYR A 605 7.37 -1.58 -9.24
N GLY A 606 6.31 -0.99 -9.78
CA GLY A 606 5.69 -1.45 -11.03
C GLY A 606 6.61 -1.30 -12.23
N MET A 607 7.17 -0.10 -12.42
CA MET A 607 8.15 0.19 -13.48
C MET A 607 9.39 -0.69 -13.37
N LEU A 608 9.84 -0.93 -12.14
CA LEU A 608 10.98 -1.78 -11.83
C LEU A 608 10.72 -3.25 -12.14
N GLY A 609 9.55 -3.77 -11.75
CA GLY A 609 9.10 -5.12 -12.12
C GLY A 609 9.06 -5.31 -13.63
N ILE A 610 8.57 -4.32 -14.38
CA ILE A 610 8.58 -4.33 -15.85
C ILE A 610 10.02 -4.30 -16.39
N GLY A 611 10.87 -3.41 -15.87
CA GLY A 611 12.28 -3.32 -16.27
C GLY A 611 13.05 -4.62 -16.08
N LEU A 612 12.89 -5.28 -14.93
CA LEU A 612 13.51 -6.56 -14.61
C LEU A 612 12.96 -7.71 -15.46
N MET A 613 11.65 -7.73 -15.69
CA MET A 613 11.03 -8.67 -16.62
C MET A 613 11.66 -8.52 -18.01
N LEU A 614 11.66 -7.31 -18.58
CA LEU A 614 12.24 -7.04 -19.89
C LEU A 614 13.72 -7.46 -19.94
N PHE A 615 14.48 -7.19 -18.89
CA PHE A 615 15.87 -7.63 -18.79
C PHE A 615 15.99 -9.16 -18.90
N CYS A 616 15.17 -9.92 -18.16
CA CYS A 616 15.14 -11.38 -18.25
C CYS A 616 14.72 -11.88 -19.64
N LEU A 617 13.69 -11.24 -20.25
CA LEU A 617 13.24 -11.59 -21.60
C LEU A 617 14.35 -11.38 -22.63
N ARG A 618 15.18 -10.34 -22.46
CA ARG A 618 16.31 -10.06 -23.34
C ARG A 618 17.37 -11.15 -23.24
N GLY A 619 17.71 -11.56 -22.01
CA GLY A 619 18.69 -12.61 -21.76
C GLY A 619 18.22 -14.01 -22.17
N MET A 620 16.92 -14.32 -22.07
CA MET A 620 16.36 -15.60 -22.53
C MET A 620 16.34 -15.73 -24.06
N LYS A 621 16.13 -14.62 -24.78
CA LYS A 621 16.09 -14.59 -26.25
C LYS A 621 17.06 -13.54 -26.79
N PRO A 622 18.38 -13.75 -26.68
CA PRO A 622 19.37 -12.74 -27.02
C PRO A 622 19.27 -12.33 -28.50
N ASN A 623 19.04 -13.28 -29.41
CA ASN A 623 19.01 -13.03 -30.86
C ASN A 623 17.68 -12.43 -31.36
N ALA A 624 16.70 -12.19 -30.49
CA ALA A 624 15.41 -11.62 -30.88
C ALA A 624 15.55 -10.11 -31.21
N ILE A 625 15.00 -9.72 -32.35
CA ILE A 625 14.83 -8.32 -32.74
C ILE A 625 13.55 -7.80 -32.08
N TRP A 626 13.70 -6.83 -31.19
CA TRP A 626 12.57 -6.26 -30.46
C TRP A 626 11.92 -5.15 -31.28
N PRO A 627 10.60 -5.22 -31.56
CA PRO A 627 9.91 -4.09 -32.17
C PRO A 627 9.84 -2.94 -31.17
N GLU A 628 10.40 -1.78 -31.53
CA GLU A 628 10.43 -0.63 -30.62
C GLU A 628 9.06 0.01 -30.41
N ALA A 629 8.17 -0.02 -31.41
CA ALA A 629 6.91 0.73 -31.34
C ALA A 629 6.02 0.31 -30.15
N PRO A 630 5.77 -1.00 -29.90
CA PRO A 630 4.99 -1.42 -28.72
C PRO A 630 5.62 -1.04 -27.38
N LEU A 631 6.96 -1.13 -27.26
CA LEU A 631 7.65 -0.76 -26.02
C LEU A 631 7.66 0.75 -25.78
N ARG A 632 7.79 1.54 -26.86
CA ARG A 632 7.67 3.00 -26.81
C ARG A 632 6.29 3.43 -26.35
N THR A 633 5.25 2.82 -26.93
CA THR A 633 3.87 3.08 -26.51
C THR A 633 3.65 2.67 -25.06
N ALA A 634 4.12 1.48 -24.65
CA ALA A 634 4.02 1.02 -23.27
C ALA A 634 4.66 2.02 -22.29
N PHE A 635 5.92 2.41 -22.52
CA PHE A 635 6.65 3.32 -21.66
C PHE A 635 5.97 4.68 -21.51
N TRP A 636 5.68 5.37 -22.62
CA TRP A 636 5.12 6.72 -22.56
C TRP A 636 3.68 6.73 -22.08
N ALA A 637 2.85 5.78 -22.53
CA ALA A 637 1.45 5.74 -22.14
C ALA A 637 1.30 5.40 -20.65
N MET A 638 2.12 4.53 -20.08
CA MET A 638 2.09 4.29 -18.63
C MET A 638 2.52 5.53 -17.82
N ASN A 639 3.60 6.22 -18.22
CA ASN A 639 4.07 7.42 -17.52
C ASN A 639 3.08 8.58 -17.64
N ILE A 640 2.58 8.86 -18.84
CA ILE A 640 1.61 9.93 -19.10
C ILE A 640 0.27 9.60 -18.44
N GLY A 641 -0.19 8.35 -18.52
CA GLY A 641 -1.41 7.91 -17.86
C GLY A 641 -1.34 8.05 -16.34
N LEU A 642 -0.22 7.65 -15.72
CA LEU A 642 0.02 7.80 -14.29
C LEU A 642 0.05 9.27 -13.85
N ALA A 643 0.74 10.13 -14.61
CA ALA A 643 0.75 11.56 -14.35
C ALA A 643 -0.65 12.18 -14.53
N GLY A 644 -1.41 11.73 -15.54
CA GLY A 644 -2.77 12.19 -15.81
C GLY A 644 -3.73 11.87 -14.67
N MET A 645 -3.77 10.62 -14.18
CA MET A 645 -4.61 10.26 -13.04
C MET A 645 -4.17 10.97 -11.74
N ALA A 646 -2.86 11.21 -11.56
CA ALA A 646 -2.37 11.95 -10.41
C ALA A 646 -2.84 13.42 -10.42
N LEU A 647 -2.63 14.12 -11.54
CA LEU A 647 -2.80 15.57 -11.62
C LEU A 647 -4.22 16.04 -11.94
N PHE A 648 -5.00 15.26 -12.70
CA PHE A 648 -6.34 15.66 -13.10
C PHE A 648 -7.44 15.24 -12.14
N THR A 649 -7.17 14.29 -11.23
CA THR A 649 -8.19 13.78 -10.31
C THR A 649 -7.69 13.65 -8.86
N LEU A 650 -6.69 12.81 -8.57
CA LEU A 650 -6.34 12.46 -7.19
C LEU A 650 -5.83 13.65 -6.39
N LEU A 651 -4.93 14.46 -6.97
CA LEU A 651 -4.40 15.66 -6.32
C LEU A 651 -5.49 16.73 -6.12
N PRO A 652 -6.27 17.15 -7.14
CA PRO A 652 -7.37 18.10 -6.93
C PRO A 652 -8.41 17.65 -5.89
N ILE A 653 -8.88 16.39 -5.96
CA ILE A 653 -9.84 15.86 -4.99
C ILE A 653 -9.23 15.88 -3.58
N GLY A 654 -7.98 15.43 -3.46
CA GLY A 654 -7.27 15.41 -2.19
C GLY A 654 -7.11 16.80 -1.55
N ILE A 655 -6.84 17.84 -2.35
CA ILE A 655 -6.78 19.24 -1.87
C ILE A 655 -8.15 19.74 -1.42
N LEU A 656 -9.21 19.44 -2.18
CA LEU A 656 -10.57 19.83 -1.80
C LEU A 656 -10.98 19.16 -0.48
N GLN A 657 -10.67 17.87 -0.32
CA GLN A 657 -10.92 17.14 0.92
C GLN A 657 -10.09 17.69 2.08
N LEU A 658 -8.82 18.05 1.86
CA LEU A 658 -7.99 18.66 2.90
C LEU A 658 -8.58 19.98 3.40
N ASN A 659 -9.04 20.84 2.49
CA ASN A 659 -9.69 22.11 2.87
C ASN A 659 -10.97 21.86 3.68
N ALA A 660 -11.77 20.86 3.30
CA ALA A 660 -12.95 20.45 4.06
C ALA A 660 -12.59 19.88 5.44
N ALA A 661 -11.55 19.05 5.51
CA ALA A 661 -11.09 18.45 6.75
C ALA A 661 -10.58 19.49 7.75
N ILE A 662 -9.89 20.53 7.27
CA ILE A 662 -9.40 21.65 8.10
C ILE A 662 -10.56 22.59 8.48
N GLY A 663 -11.44 22.93 7.53
CA GLY A 663 -12.46 23.95 7.71
C GLY A 663 -13.68 23.50 8.52
N GLU A 664 -14.14 22.27 8.30
CA GLU A 664 -15.41 21.76 8.87
C GLU A 664 -15.17 20.55 9.77
N GLY A 665 -14.29 19.63 9.36
CA GLY A 665 -13.97 18.42 10.12
C GLY A 665 -13.66 17.25 9.20
N TYR A 666 -12.93 16.26 9.72
CA TYR A 666 -12.55 15.08 8.95
C TYR A 666 -13.76 14.23 8.52
N TRP A 667 -14.78 14.13 9.38
CA TRP A 667 -16.03 13.44 9.08
C TRP A 667 -16.70 14.01 7.82
N PHE A 668 -16.64 15.34 7.65
CA PHE A 668 -17.27 16.03 6.52
C PHE A 668 -16.54 15.74 5.20
N ALA A 669 -15.22 15.80 5.20
CA ALA A 669 -14.39 15.49 4.04
C ALA A 669 -14.57 14.06 3.50
N ARG A 670 -15.08 13.15 4.35
CA ARG A 670 -15.38 11.74 4.04
C ARG A 670 -16.87 11.44 3.88
N SER A 671 -17.74 12.44 4.04
CA SER A 671 -19.19 12.28 3.96
C SER A 671 -19.70 12.10 2.52
N ALA A 672 -20.88 11.50 2.37
CA ALA A 672 -21.57 11.45 1.08
C ALA A 672 -21.88 12.86 0.56
N GLU A 673 -22.24 13.79 1.45
CA GLU A 673 -22.55 15.18 1.07
C GLU A 673 -21.38 15.86 0.37
N PHE A 674 -20.16 15.66 0.87
CA PHE A 674 -18.96 16.19 0.23
C PHE A 674 -18.60 15.43 -1.05
N MET A 675 -18.58 14.09 -0.99
CA MET A 675 -18.10 13.24 -2.08
C MET A 675 -19.04 13.22 -3.30
N GLN A 676 -20.32 13.54 -3.13
CA GLN A 676 -21.32 13.59 -4.20
C GLN A 676 -21.50 15.01 -4.80
N ARG A 677 -20.61 15.96 -4.48
CA ARG A 677 -20.65 17.31 -5.08
C ARG A 677 -20.36 17.24 -6.59
N PRO A 678 -20.99 18.08 -7.43
CA PRO A 678 -20.77 18.08 -8.88
C PRO A 678 -19.30 18.25 -9.30
N ILE A 679 -18.52 19.02 -8.54
CA ILE A 679 -17.08 19.18 -8.81
C ILE A 679 -16.28 17.89 -8.54
N ILE A 680 -16.66 17.10 -7.54
CA ILE A 680 -16.01 15.83 -7.25
C ILE A 680 -16.34 14.81 -8.34
N ASP A 681 -17.61 14.70 -8.72
CA ASP A 681 -18.04 13.84 -9.83
C ASP A 681 -17.29 14.18 -11.14
N MET A 682 -17.22 15.47 -11.50
CA MET A 682 -16.42 15.93 -12.64
C MET A 682 -14.95 15.50 -12.54
N LEU A 683 -14.32 15.63 -11.37
CA LEU A 683 -12.93 15.23 -11.16
C LEU A 683 -12.74 13.70 -11.21
N VAL A 684 -13.72 12.91 -10.75
CA VAL A 684 -13.71 11.46 -10.91
C VAL A 684 -13.78 11.09 -12.40
N TRP A 685 -14.62 11.75 -13.19
CA TRP A 685 -14.66 11.56 -14.65
C TRP A 685 -13.37 11.98 -15.36
N MET A 686 -12.70 13.03 -14.88
CA MET A 686 -11.39 13.46 -15.39
C MET A 686 -10.27 12.43 -15.17
N ARG A 687 -10.54 11.36 -14.42
CA ARG A 687 -9.66 10.19 -14.31
C ARG A 687 -9.61 9.36 -15.60
N VAL A 688 -10.72 9.25 -16.33
CA VAL A 688 -10.90 8.33 -17.47
C VAL A 688 -9.82 8.52 -18.56
N PRO A 689 -9.43 9.74 -18.96
CA PRO A 689 -8.35 9.92 -19.94
C PRO A 689 -7.01 9.34 -19.46
N GLY A 690 -6.65 9.57 -18.19
CA GLY A 690 -5.42 9.04 -17.60
C GLY A 690 -5.42 7.51 -17.56
N ASP A 691 -6.51 6.92 -17.07
CA ASP A 691 -6.68 5.47 -16.94
C ASP A 691 -6.72 4.77 -18.31
N THR A 692 -7.32 5.40 -19.32
CA THR A 692 -7.36 4.89 -20.69
C THR A 692 -5.98 4.87 -21.32
N ILE A 693 -5.23 5.97 -21.21
CA ILE A 693 -3.85 6.05 -21.73
C ILE A 693 -2.96 5.02 -21.02
N PHE A 694 -3.09 4.90 -19.69
CA PHE A 694 -2.37 3.89 -18.92
C PHE A 694 -2.65 2.46 -19.41
N SER A 695 -3.93 2.14 -19.64
CA SER A 695 -4.39 0.84 -20.13
C SER A 695 -3.84 0.51 -21.52
N ILE A 696 -3.79 1.49 -22.43
CA ILE A 696 -3.14 1.34 -23.75
C ILE A 696 -1.67 0.94 -23.57
N GLY A 697 -0.97 1.54 -22.61
CA GLY A 697 0.41 1.19 -22.29
C GLY A 697 0.56 -0.27 -21.85
N ALA A 698 -0.30 -0.72 -20.93
CA ALA A 698 -0.30 -2.10 -20.44
C ALA A 698 -0.63 -3.13 -21.53
N LEU A 699 -1.64 -2.85 -22.36
CA LEU A 699 -1.98 -3.70 -23.51
C LEU A 699 -0.84 -3.76 -24.53
N SER A 700 -0.14 -2.65 -24.76
CA SER A 700 1.01 -2.59 -25.65
C SER A 700 2.19 -3.42 -25.12
N LEU A 701 2.43 -3.42 -23.80
CA LEU A 701 3.42 -4.29 -23.16
C LEU A 701 3.01 -5.76 -23.29
N ALA A 702 1.75 -6.10 -23.03
CA ALA A 702 1.24 -7.45 -23.19
C ALA A 702 1.37 -7.95 -24.62
N TRP A 703 1.05 -7.10 -25.60
CA TRP A 703 1.23 -7.38 -27.01
C TRP A 703 2.70 -7.61 -27.39
N PHE A 704 3.61 -6.79 -26.85
CA PHE A 704 5.05 -6.98 -27.05
C PHE A 704 5.49 -8.36 -26.55
N VAL A 705 5.11 -8.70 -25.31
CA VAL A 705 5.41 -9.99 -24.70
C VAL A 705 4.82 -11.08 -25.59
N LEU A 706 3.54 -11.06 -25.94
CA LEU A 706 2.91 -12.06 -26.82
C LEU A 706 3.66 -12.28 -28.14
N ARG A 707 3.98 -11.18 -28.83
CA ARG A 707 4.69 -11.23 -30.11
C ARG A 707 6.07 -11.87 -30.00
N LEU A 708 6.77 -11.72 -28.87
CA LEU A 708 8.09 -12.30 -28.64
C LEU A 708 8.07 -13.84 -28.65
N TRP A 709 6.94 -14.50 -28.36
CA TRP A 709 6.80 -15.96 -28.45
C TRP A 709 6.09 -16.43 -29.72
N VAL A 710 5.05 -15.73 -30.17
CA VAL A 710 4.22 -16.18 -31.31
C VAL A 710 4.84 -15.87 -32.67
N ALA A 711 5.46 -14.69 -32.83
CA ALA A 711 6.03 -14.25 -34.10
C ALA A 711 7.44 -13.64 -33.90
N PRO A 712 8.42 -14.43 -33.39
CA PRO A 712 9.75 -13.94 -33.13
C PRO A 712 10.49 -13.60 -34.43
N ARG A 713 11.05 -12.40 -34.49
CA ARG A 713 12.05 -12.03 -35.52
C ARG A 713 13.43 -12.22 -34.91
N THR A 714 14.31 -12.95 -35.59
CA THR A 714 15.68 -13.20 -35.12
C THR A 714 16.69 -12.58 -36.07
N ALA A 715 17.73 -11.97 -35.52
CA ALA A 715 18.92 -11.66 -36.30
C ALA A 715 19.77 -12.94 -36.42
N PRO A 716 20.42 -13.20 -37.57
CA PRO A 716 21.41 -14.28 -37.65
C PRO A 716 22.52 -14.03 -36.63
N ALA A 717 22.98 -15.09 -35.97
CA ALA A 717 24.12 -15.00 -35.07
C ALA A 717 25.32 -14.45 -35.86
N LYS A 718 25.89 -13.31 -35.43
CA LYS A 718 27.17 -12.87 -35.98
C LYS A 718 28.21 -13.94 -35.62
N VAL A 719 28.64 -14.72 -36.61
CA VAL A 719 29.88 -15.48 -36.52
C VAL A 719 30.98 -14.42 -36.46
N GLU A 720 31.59 -14.20 -35.30
CA GLU A 720 32.81 -13.40 -35.20
C GLU A 720 33.91 -14.19 -35.92
N GLY A 721 34.14 -13.83 -37.18
CA GLY A 721 35.17 -14.41 -38.01
C GLY A 721 36.55 -13.97 -37.57
N GLY A 722 37.43 -14.96 -37.36
CA GLY A 722 38.82 -14.92 -37.78
C GLY A 722 39.73 -13.95 -37.06
N VAL A 723 40.63 -14.51 -36.25
CA VAL A 723 41.92 -13.90 -35.92
C VAL A 723 42.57 -13.42 -37.22
N GLU A 724 42.64 -12.11 -37.42
CA GLU A 724 43.54 -11.53 -38.42
C GLU A 724 44.96 -11.70 -37.88
N THR A 725 45.61 -12.80 -38.25
CA THR A 725 47.04 -12.96 -38.07
C THR A 725 47.74 -11.98 -39.02
N ALA A 726 48.19 -10.85 -38.48
CA ALA A 726 49.10 -9.96 -39.18
C ALA A 726 50.45 -10.67 -39.37
N ARG A 727 50.82 -10.88 -40.63
CA ARG A 727 52.21 -11.06 -41.08
C ARG A 727 52.85 -9.70 -41.28
#